data_AF-A0AAN0KF42-F1
#
_entry.id   AF-A0AAN0KF42-F1
#
_cell.length_a   1.000
_cell.length_b   1.000
_cell.length_c   1.000
_cell.angle_alpha   90.00
_cell.angle_beta   90.00
_cell.angle_gamma   90.00
#
_symmetry.space_group_name_H-M   'P 1'
#
loop_
_entity.id
_entity.type
_entity.pdbx_description
1 polymer ?
#
loop_
_entity_poly.entity_id
_entity_poly.type
_entity_poly.pdbx_seq_one_letter_code
_entity_poly.pdbx_strand_id
1 'polypeptide(L)'
;MKIVAIVGTNASFSYNRLLLNYMREHFSGQADIEVCEIRDIPMFNENVPDTDPDSVNYLSRAISNADGVVIGCPEHNHSVPSALKSVLEWLSYRQHPLNGKPVMIVGASYHPQGSSRAQIHLRQILDAPGVGARVLPGNEFLLGNVKQAFDGEGRLADQATVAFLEQCFADFADFVKSSQSASTSMIKGDSTMSLTDSTHWDATYDVIVLGFGGAGATAARFAADAGAKVLLVDSAPEGHEGGNTRVSGQLVCSTDDEDAMRVHYHGQTAPMDLDDDIVNTYVEGMANMKQYFREYLGVEPVSSKQLFKKLMPDHELGMWPEYPELPGGETIDMLLVHEGFFDGALWKILHQKVAERHEKIDVWYRSPARHLIRADGRTIAGAQIERDHVLRNIRALNGVVLATGGFENNVRKVQDFLGAPRLVPVGGLYNKGDGIDLAIEAGADLWHMTNYESLGLQHGLTFAVPEGERGPLLMFGYEALAEGSLLTVGDDGSRYFAEDVANRHGHIYDHGLWRVPPAHAHPHLVFDQAKYDELAQGPHPEVLERVVKADSLDGLAKLIGARPEVLAKTVERFNLFTEQGEDYEFHRNPATMRAFDDGPYYAIAMLQVMLNTQGGPRRNSRAEIVDPQGQPIPHLYGAGELGGVCAGQYQGGQNVAECLIFGKIAGQNAAVPKPQPVAQGGQAVAAPAGSGQVFSTFKSDIGGRLDVPLGPNQYLGRSNAGMGAEMVVRLTVDDAGAIRDIEIVSQSETGQIAGEALKKLPEEMIARNTYDVDAVSGASVSSRALKDAVKDALSQVPARQQ
;
A
#
# COMPACT_ATOMS: atom_id res chain seq x y z
N MET A 1 20.47 -30.25 22.43
CA MET A 1 20.81 -28.82 22.31
C MET A 1 22.18 -28.60 22.95
N LYS A 2 23.08 -27.85 22.32
CA LYS A 2 24.37 -27.45 22.87
C LYS A 2 24.28 -26.04 23.42
N ILE A 3 24.59 -25.85 24.70
CA ILE A 3 24.51 -24.55 25.38
C ILE A 3 25.87 -24.18 25.94
N VAL A 4 26.24 -22.90 25.81
CA VAL A 4 27.37 -22.33 26.56
C VAL A 4 26.84 -21.56 27.75
N ALA A 5 27.29 -21.90 28.95
CA ALA A 5 26.94 -21.24 30.20
C ALA A 5 28.11 -20.37 30.69
N ILE A 6 27.94 -19.05 30.68
CA ILE A 6 28.98 -18.08 31.05
C ILE A 6 28.86 -17.73 32.53
N VAL A 7 29.93 -17.99 33.29
CA VAL A 7 30.04 -17.52 34.68
C VAL A 7 30.34 -16.02 34.66
N GLY A 8 29.36 -15.17 34.97
CA GLY A 8 29.46 -13.71 34.83
C GLY A 8 30.38 -13.00 35.83
N THR A 9 31.33 -13.67 36.47
CA THR A 9 32.29 -13.04 37.40
C THR A 9 33.66 -13.68 37.34
N ASN A 10 34.70 -12.89 37.61
CA ASN A 10 36.07 -13.36 37.78
C ASN A 10 36.40 -13.77 39.24
N ALA A 11 35.43 -13.78 40.14
CA ALA A 11 35.64 -14.20 41.53
C ALA A 11 36.00 -15.70 41.62
N SER A 12 36.93 -16.03 42.51
CA SER A 12 37.33 -17.42 42.80
C SER A 12 36.16 -18.29 43.27
N PHE A 13 35.18 -17.68 43.95
CA PHE A 13 33.92 -18.32 44.34
C PHE A 13 32.72 -17.51 43.85
N SER A 14 31.66 -18.21 43.41
CA SER A 14 30.42 -17.60 42.93
C SER A 14 29.24 -18.56 43.07
N TYR A 15 28.13 -18.09 43.66
CA TYR A 15 26.87 -18.85 43.66
C TYR A 15 26.26 -18.97 42.26
N ASN A 16 26.59 -18.05 41.34
CA ASN A 16 26.20 -18.17 39.94
C ASN A 16 26.94 -19.33 39.26
N ARG A 17 28.20 -19.59 39.65
CA ARG A 17 28.95 -20.77 39.19
C ARG A 17 28.31 -22.06 39.72
N LEU A 18 27.90 -22.09 40.99
CA LEU A 18 27.17 -23.23 41.56
C LEU A 18 25.85 -23.46 40.83
N LEU A 19 25.08 -22.39 40.59
CA LEU A 19 23.83 -22.45 39.84
C LEU A 19 24.01 -23.01 38.43
N LEU A 20 25.01 -22.55 37.67
CA LEU A 20 25.27 -23.03 36.31
C LEU A 20 25.76 -24.48 36.30
N ASN A 21 26.56 -24.92 37.28
CA ASN A 21 26.96 -26.32 37.38
C ASN A 21 25.78 -27.22 37.78
N TYR A 22 24.90 -26.76 38.68
CA TYR A 22 23.65 -27.43 38.98
C TYR A 22 22.79 -27.58 37.71
N MET A 23 22.62 -26.50 36.92
CA MET A 23 21.88 -26.56 35.66
C MET A 23 22.49 -27.57 34.67
N ARG A 24 23.82 -27.62 34.55
CA ARG A 24 24.51 -28.61 33.69
C ARG A 24 24.17 -30.04 34.07
N GLU A 25 24.17 -30.35 35.37
CA GLU A 25 23.86 -31.71 35.85
C GLU A 25 22.36 -32.02 35.72
N HIS A 26 21.51 -31.10 36.19
CA HIS A 26 20.05 -31.24 36.23
C HIS A 26 19.43 -31.37 34.84
N PHE A 27 19.93 -30.60 33.86
CA PHE A 27 19.42 -30.60 32.49
C PHE A 27 20.23 -31.47 31.50
N SER A 28 21.11 -32.34 31.98
CA SER A 28 21.98 -33.20 31.14
C SER A 28 21.21 -34.10 30.16
N GLY A 29 19.95 -34.46 30.47
CA GLY A 29 19.07 -35.19 29.55
C GLY A 29 18.43 -34.33 28.43
N GLN A 30 18.50 -33.00 28.54
CA GLN A 30 17.86 -32.05 27.62
C GLN A 30 18.89 -31.24 26.80
N ALA A 31 20.03 -30.89 27.42
CA ALA A 31 21.08 -30.10 26.79
C ALA A 31 22.48 -30.53 27.25
N ASP A 32 23.44 -30.42 26.33
CA ASP A 32 24.88 -30.46 26.62
C ASP A 32 25.33 -29.04 26.98
N ILE A 33 25.61 -28.79 28.27
CA ILE A 33 25.94 -27.46 28.81
C ILE A 33 27.43 -27.36 29.12
N GLU A 34 28.15 -26.56 28.33
CA GLU A 34 29.55 -26.21 28.58
C GLU A 34 29.62 -24.96 29.47
N VAL A 35 30.12 -25.10 30.71
CA VAL A 35 30.30 -23.96 31.63
C VAL A 35 31.65 -23.30 31.38
N CYS A 36 31.63 -22.06 30.88
CA CYS A 36 32.82 -21.27 30.58
C CYS A 36 33.10 -20.22 31.66
N GLU A 37 34.35 -20.16 32.11
CA GLU A 37 34.86 -19.16 33.04
C GLU A 37 35.33 -17.90 32.30
N ILE A 38 35.09 -16.73 32.89
CA ILE A 38 35.61 -15.46 32.37
C ILE A 38 36.82 -14.92 33.15
N ARG A 39 37.24 -15.63 34.21
CA ARG A 39 38.28 -15.15 35.13
C ARG A 39 39.60 -14.85 34.43
N ASP A 40 39.94 -15.65 33.44
CA ASP A 40 41.23 -15.61 32.76
C ASP A 40 41.17 -14.82 31.43
N ILE A 41 40.07 -14.09 31.19
CA ILE A 41 39.92 -13.14 30.08
C ILE A 41 40.48 -11.78 30.53
N PRO A 42 41.44 -11.18 29.79
CA PRO A 42 41.98 -9.88 30.15
C PRO A 42 40.90 -8.79 30.03
N MET A 43 41.03 -7.72 30.82
CA MET A 43 40.17 -6.54 30.66
C MET A 43 40.28 -5.98 29.24
N PHE A 44 39.15 -5.54 28.72
CA PHE A 44 39.01 -4.98 27.38
C PHE A 44 39.84 -3.70 27.27
N ASN A 45 40.55 -3.60 26.16
CA ASN A 45 41.31 -2.42 25.78
C ASN A 45 41.30 -2.34 24.26
N GLU A 46 40.73 -1.28 23.72
CA GLU A 46 40.60 -1.05 22.29
C GLU A 46 41.96 -0.99 21.56
N ASN A 47 43.03 -0.62 22.28
CA ASN A 47 44.39 -0.49 21.73
C ASN A 47 45.18 -1.81 21.69
N VAL A 48 44.53 -2.96 21.85
CA VAL A 48 45.20 -4.27 21.77
C VAL A 48 45.61 -4.56 20.31
N PRO A 49 46.81 -5.13 20.06
CA PRO A 49 47.33 -5.42 18.72
C PRO A 49 46.39 -6.25 17.83
N ASP A 50 46.78 -6.46 16.57
CA ASP A 50 45.96 -6.96 15.44
C ASP A 50 45.19 -8.29 15.66
N THR A 51 45.34 -8.97 16.80
CA THR A 51 44.67 -10.24 17.13
C THR A 51 44.11 -10.25 18.56
N ASP A 52 42.91 -10.82 18.73
CA ASP A 52 42.26 -10.97 20.03
C ASP A 52 42.94 -12.06 20.89
N PRO A 53 42.88 -11.97 22.24
CA PRO A 53 43.43 -13.00 23.14
C PRO A 53 42.85 -14.39 22.88
N ASP A 54 43.65 -15.44 23.06
CA ASP A 54 43.22 -16.83 22.85
C ASP A 54 42.00 -17.23 23.70
N SER A 55 41.90 -16.70 24.92
CA SER A 55 40.73 -16.94 25.79
C SER A 55 39.45 -16.29 25.25
N VAL A 56 39.55 -15.14 24.58
CA VAL A 56 38.44 -14.50 23.87
C VAL A 56 38.06 -15.30 22.63
N ASN A 57 39.06 -15.71 21.83
CA ASN A 57 38.84 -16.54 20.64
C ASN A 57 38.18 -17.88 20.99
N TYR A 58 38.60 -18.51 22.09
CA TYR A 58 37.97 -19.73 22.59
C TYR A 58 36.50 -19.51 22.92
N LEU A 59 36.20 -18.49 23.75
CA LEU A 59 34.84 -18.21 24.17
C LEU A 59 33.94 -17.83 22.99
N SER A 60 34.45 -17.03 22.06
CA SER A 60 33.76 -16.65 20.83
C SER A 60 33.39 -17.87 19.99
N ARG A 61 34.33 -18.80 19.78
CA ARG A 61 34.07 -20.06 19.05
C ARG A 61 33.08 -20.96 19.79
N ALA A 62 33.19 -21.07 21.10
CA ALA A 62 32.27 -21.86 21.93
C ALA A 62 30.84 -21.33 21.77
N ILE A 63 30.63 -20.01 21.91
CA ILE A 63 29.34 -19.36 21.74
C ILE A 63 28.81 -19.54 20.30
N SER A 64 29.66 -19.34 19.31
CA SER A 64 29.28 -19.46 17.89
C SER A 64 28.76 -20.86 17.57
N ASN A 65 29.41 -21.89 18.10
CA ASN A 65 29.05 -23.29 17.92
C ASN A 65 27.92 -23.79 18.84
N ALA A 66 27.40 -22.95 19.75
CA ALA A 66 26.30 -23.30 20.64
C ALA A 66 24.94 -22.93 20.02
N ASP A 67 23.91 -23.69 20.35
CA ASP A 67 22.52 -23.40 19.99
C ASP A 67 21.96 -22.19 20.77
N GLY A 68 22.44 -21.97 21.99
CA GLY A 68 22.07 -20.85 22.85
C GLY A 68 23.09 -20.62 23.98
N VAL A 69 22.95 -19.49 24.68
CA VAL A 69 23.84 -19.10 25.78
C VAL A 69 23.03 -18.87 27.05
N VAL A 70 23.55 -19.33 28.20
CA VAL A 70 23.04 -19.00 29.52
C VAL A 70 24.07 -18.13 30.23
N ILE A 71 23.70 -16.95 30.72
CA ILE A 71 24.62 -16.08 31.48
C ILE A 71 24.18 -16.06 32.94
N GLY A 72 25.04 -16.58 33.82
CA GLY A 72 24.89 -16.43 35.26
C GLY A 72 25.37 -15.05 35.69
N CYS A 73 24.44 -14.14 35.99
CA CYS A 73 24.69 -12.72 36.25
C CYS A 73 24.59 -12.38 37.76
N PRO A 74 25.74 -12.23 38.46
CA PRO A 74 25.78 -11.62 39.78
C PRO A 74 25.45 -10.13 39.74
N GLU A 75 24.99 -9.59 40.87
CA GLU A 75 24.76 -8.14 41.02
C GLU A 75 25.84 -7.48 41.89
N HIS A 76 26.49 -6.45 41.35
CA HIS A 76 27.37 -5.55 42.12
C HIS A 76 26.86 -4.12 41.98
N ASN A 77 26.52 -3.49 43.11
CA ASN A 77 26.06 -2.10 43.15
C ASN A 77 24.91 -1.81 42.15
N HIS A 78 23.94 -2.73 42.06
CA HIS A 78 22.82 -2.66 41.12
C HIS A 78 23.21 -2.70 39.63
N SER A 79 24.36 -3.28 39.31
CA SER A 79 24.88 -3.40 37.95
C SER A 79 25.50 -4.78 37.71
N VAL A 80 25.77 -5.07 36.43
CA VAL A 80 26.56 -6.24 36.03
C VAL A 80 28.00 -6.14 36.58
N PRO A 81 28.69 -7.26 36.81
CA PRO A 81 30.08 -7.24 37.22
C PRO A 81 30.94 -6.60 36.12
N SER A 82 31.94 -5.79 36.49
CA SER A 82 32.83 -5.11 35.52
C SER A 82 33.53 -6.10 34.58
N ALA A 83 33.92 -7.26 35.11
CA ALA A 83 34.50 -8.35 34.32
C ALA A 83 33.53 -8.88 33.24
N LEU A 84 32.24 -9.01 33.55
CA LEU A 84 31.24 -9.44 32.56
C LEU A 84 31.06 -8.38 31.48
N LYS A 85 30.93 -7.10 31.85
CA LYS A 85 30.83 -6.02 30.87
C LYS A 85 32.04 -5.98 29.94
N SER A 86 33.23 -6.13 30.50
CA SER A 86 34.48 -6.17 29.74
C SER A 86 34.56 -7.35 28.77
N VAL A 87 34.05 -8.53 29.14
CA VAL A 87 34.01 -9.69 28.24
C VAL A 87 33.01 -9.45 27.11
N LEU A 88 31.86 -8.82 27.40
CA LEU A 88 30.90 -8.46 26.35
C LEU A 88 31.48 -7.45 25.36
N GLU A 89 32.34 -6.53 25.80
CA GLU A 89 33.08 -5.62 24.90
C GLU A 89 34.03 -6.36 23.97
N TRP A 90 34.77 -7.36 24.49
CA TRP A 90 35.57 -8.24 23.64
C TRP A 90 34.72 -8.97 22.59
N LEU A 91 33.55 -9.46 22.99
CA LEU A 91 32.60 -10.18 22.14
C LEU A 91 31.69 -9.26 21.29
N SER A 92 32.01 -7.95 21.23
CA SER A 92 31.30 -6.98 20.40
C SER A 92 32.23 -6.01 19.68
N TYR A 93 33.54 -6.22 19.73
CA TYR A 93 34.54 -5.31 19.14
C TYR A 93 34.95 -5.75 17.73
N ARG A 94 35.70 -6.86 17.61
CA ARG A 94 36.08 -7.46 16.30
C ARG A 94 35.29 -8.71 15.96
N GLN A 95 34.78 -9.40 16.97
CA GLN A 95 33.96 -10.59 16.85
C GLN A 95 32.59 -10.30 17.44
N HIS A 96 31.54 -10.89 16.86
CA HIS A 96 30.15 -10.67 17.28
C HIS A 96 29.39 -12.00 17.50
N PRO A 97 29.92 -12.94 18.29
CA PRO A 97 29.34 -14.29 18.42
C PRO A 97 27.97 -14.31 19.11
N LEU A 98 27.61 -13.22 19.80
CA LEU A 98 26.32 -13.06 20.47
C LEU A 98 25.23 -12.50 19.56
N ASN A 99 25.57 -11.98 18.37
CA ASN A 99 24.59 -11.40 17.46
C ASN A 99 23.58 -12.46 16.99
N GLY A 100 22.28 -12.20 17.19
CA GLY A 100 21.19 -13.13 16.92
C GLY A 100 21.13 -14.35 17.85
N LYS A 101 22.11 -14.54 18.75
CA LYS A 101 22.21 -15.73 19.59
C LYS A 101 21.11 -15.70 20.66
N PRO A 102 20.34 -16.80 20.86
CA PRO A 102 19.39 -16.89 21.96
C PRO A 102 20.12 -16.89 23.31
N VAL A 103 19.74 -15.99 24.20
CA VAL A 103 20.34 -15.85 25.53
C VAL A 103 19.29 -15.96 26.64
N MET A 104 19.56 -16.83 27.61
CA MET A 104 18.88 -16.85 28.91
C MET A 104 19.78 -16.20 29.96
N ILE A 105 19.19 -15.38 30.83
CA ILE A 105 19.90 -14.83 31.98
C ILE A 105 19.36 -15.53 33.23
N VAL A 106 20.26 -16.02 34.06
CA VAL A 106 19.96 -16.52 35.40
C VAL A 106 20.81 -15.75 36.38
N GLY A 107 20.38 -15.68 37.65
CA GLY A 107 21.24 -15.05 38.61
C GLY A 107 20.96 -15.39 40.06
N ALA A 108 22.05 -15.45 40.81
CA ALA A 108 22.10 -15.85 42.20
C ALA A 108 22.69 -14.69 43.03
N SER A 109 21.96 -14.22 44.05
CA SER A 109 22.39 -13.12 44.91
C SER A 109 22.16 -13.38 46.40
N TYR A 110 22.89 -12.64 47.24
CA TYR A 110 22.81 -12.78 48.70
C TYR A 110 21.47 -12.34 49.30
N HIS A 111 20.73 -11.47 48.60
CA HIS A 111 19.56 -10.80 49.14
C HIS A 111 18.27 -11.29 48.45
N PRO A 112 17.09 -11.08 49.06
CA PRO A 112 15.84 -11.62 48.56
C PRO A 112 15.45 -11.16 47.14
N GLN A 113 15.94 -10.00 46.68
CA GLN A 113 15.62 -9.45 45.36
C GLN A 113 16.32 -10.17 44.19
N GLY A 114 17.17 -11.16 44.46
CA GLY A 114 17.95 -11.82 43.42
C GLY A 114 18.92 -10.84 42.75
N SER A 115 19.23 -11.05 41.47
CA SER A 115 20.06 -10.13 40.68
C SER A 115 19.25 -9.23 39.74
N SER A 116 18.03 -8.87 40.13
CA SER A 116 17.03 -8.27 39.23
C SER A 116 17.54 -7.02 38.50
N ARG A 117 18.29 -6.14 39.19
CA ARG A 117 18.77 -4.89 38.57
C ARG A 117 19.96 -5.15 37.65
N ALA A 118 20.84 -6.06 38.03
CA ALA A 118 21.93 -6.49 37.16
C ALA A 118 21.41 -7.21 35.90
N GLN A 119 20.34 -8.00 35.99
CA GLN A 119 19.75 -8.64 34.81
C GLN A 119 19.10 -7.61 33.87
N ILE A 120 18.39 -6.61 34.39
CA ILE A 120 17.84 -5.52 33.57
C ILE A 120 18.96 -4.76 32.85
N HIS A 121 20.03 -4.41 33.57
CA HIS A 121 21.17 -3.73 32.97
C HIS A 121 21.89 -4.62 31.94
N LEU A 122 22.03 -5.93 32.20
CA LEU A 122 22.58 -6.88 31.25
C LEU A 122 21.73 -6.98 29.98
N ARG A 123 20.40 -6.98 30.10
CA ARG A 123 19.48 -6.98 28.93
C ARG A 123 19.73 -5.77 28.05
N GLN A 124 19.88 -4.57 28.62
CA GLN A 124 20.20 -3.36 27.85
C GLN A 124 21.55 -3.47 27.12
N ILE A 125 22.56 -4.06 27.75
CA ILE A 125 23.87 -4.27 27.12
C ILE A 125 23.78 -5.30 25.99
N LEU A 126 23.05 -6.40 26.21
CA LEU A 126 22.88 -7.48 25.23
C LEU A 126 22.08 -7.03 24.00
N ASP A 127 21.16 -6.08 24.18
CA ASP A 127 20.34 -5.47 23.11
C ASP A 127 21.09 -4.38 22.32
N ALA A 128 22.24 -3.91 22.82
CA ALA A 128 22.98 -2.83 22.18
C ALA A 128 23.49 -3.21 20.78
N PRO A 129 23.51 -2.25 19.82
CA PRO A 129 24.13 -2.46 18.50
C PRO A 129 25.58 -2.94 18.64
N GLY A 130 25.91 -4.01 17.92
CA GLY A 130 27.22 -4.68 18.02
C GLY A 130 27.24 -5.87 18.97
N VAL A 131 26.35 -5.98 19.96
CA VAL A 131 26.14 -7.23 20.72
C VAL A 131 25.00 -8.04 20.11
N GLY A 132 23.82 -7.43 19.96
CA GLY A 132 22.69 -7.95 19.17
C GLY A 132 22.11 -9.30 19.64
N ALA A 133 22.21 -9.63 20.91
CA ALA A 133 21.72 -10.92 21.43
C ALA A 133 20.19 -10.95 21.54
N ARG A 134 19.59 -12.11 21.23
CA ARG A 134 18.15 -12.34 21.41
C ARG A 134 17.92 -12.85 22.82
N VAL A 135 17.60 -11.97 23.76
CA VAL A 135 17.40 -12.36 25.17
C VAL A 135 15.96 -12.86 25.39
N LEU A 136 15.79 -13.99 26.08
CA LEU A 136 14.49 -14.58 26.41
C LEU A 136 13.59 -13.55 27.12
N PRO A 137 12.44 -13.15 26.54
CA PRO A 137 11.53 -12.18 27.14
C PRO A 137 10.67 -12.81 28.24
N GLY A 138 10.27 -12.00 29.24
CA GLY A 138 9.27 -12.38 30.26
C GLY A 138 9.70 -13.41 31.31
N ASN A 139 10.85 -14.07 31.13
CA ASN A 139 11.36 -15.09 32.04
C ASN A 139 12.65 -14.63 32.73
N GLU A 140 12.60 -14.49 34.06
CA GLU A 140 13.71 -14.05 34.91
C GLU A 140 13.92 -15.03 36.06
N PHE A 141 15.00 -15.81 36.01
CA PHE A 141 15.36 -16.67 37.14
C PHE A 141 16.21 -15.87 38.15
N LEU A 142 15.56 -15.43 39.22
CA LEU A 142 16.12 -14.57 40.27
C LEU A 142 16.25 -15.35 41.59
N LEU A 143 17.39 -16.03 41.78
CA LEU A 143 17.67 -16.78 43.00
C LEU A 143 18.20 -15.84 44.10
N GLY A 144 17.32 -15.47 45.03
CA GLY A 144 17.70 -14.73 46.24
C GLY A 144 18.18 -15.65 47.37
N ASN A 145 18.72 -15.06 48.45
CA ASN A 145 19.13 -15.75 49.68
C ASN A 145 20.01 -17.00 49.44
N VAL A 146 20.99 -16.88 48.54
CA VAL A 146 21.77 -18.03 48.02
C VAL A 146 22.52 -18.85 49.07
N LYS A 147 22.79 -18.29 50.26
CA LYS A 147 23.45 -19.03 51.34
C LYS A 147 22.60 -20.18 51.88
N GLN A 148 21.28 -20.11 51.72
CA GLN A 148 20.33 -21.14 52.15
C GLN A 148 19.70 -21.88 50.97
N ALA A 149 19.93 -21.42 49.74
CA ALA A 149 19.30 -21.96 48.55
C ALA A 149 19.90 -23.30 48.08
N PHE A 150 21.15 -23.59 48.46
CA PHE A 150 21.86 -24.80 48.07
C PHE A 150 22.06 -25.76 49.24
N ASP A 151 21.99 -27.07 48.97
CA ASP A 151 22.35 -28.13 49.91
C ASP A 151 23.87 -28.33 50.01
N GLY A 152 24.31 -29.26 50.86
CA GLY A 152 25.73 -29.57 51.06
C GLY A 152 26.45 -30.16 49.84
N GLU A 153 25.71 -30.56 48.81
CA GLU A 153 26.22 -31.09 47.54
C GLU A 153 26.12 -30.04 46.40
N GLY A 154 25.69 -28.81 46.70
CA GLY A 154 25.59 -27.72 45.74
C GLY A 154 24.33 -27.76 44.86
N ARG A 155 23.30 -28.52 45.27
CA ARG A 155 22.00 -28.60 44.58
C ARG A 155 20.98 -27.66 45.18
N LEU A 156 20.03 -27.20 44.38
CA LEU A 156 18.92 -26.37 44.89
C LEU A 156 18.05 -27.16 45.87
N ALA A 157 17.88 -26.61 47.09
CA ALA A 157 17.19 -27.29 48.17
C ALA A 157 15.65 -27.17 48.10
N ASP A 158 15.14 -26.08 47.52
CA ASP A 158 13.71 -25.79 47.46
C ASP A 158 13.08 -26.28 46.15
N GLN A 159 12.12 -27.19 46.25
CA GLN A 159 11.48 -27.83 45.09
C GLN A 159 10.66 -26.85 44.24
N ALA A 160 10.06 -25.82 44.84
CA ALA A 160 9.33 -24.80 44.07
C ALA A 160 10.29 -23.97 43.20
N THR A 161 11.46 -23.63 43.73
CA THR A 161 12.55 -22.99 43.00
C THR A 161 13.08 -23.87 41.87
N VAL A 162 13.21 -25.18 42.09
CA VAL A 162 13.59 -26.14 41.02
C VAL A 162 12.54 -26.16 39.92
N ALA A 163 11.26 -26.30 40.26
CA ALA A 163 10.17 -26.30 39.27
C ALA A 163 10.11 -25.01 38.46
N PHE A 164 10.37 -23.86 39.09
CA PHE A 164 10.45 -22.58 38.38
C PHE A 164 11.65 -22.51 37.43
N LEU A 165 12.82 -23.01 37.86
CA LEU A 165 13.99 -23.11 36.99
C LEU A 165 13.74 -24.04 35.79
N GLU A 166 13.05 -25.15 36.01
CA GLU A 166 12.64 -26.09 34.96
C GLU A 166 11.72 -25.41 33.95
N GLN A 167 10.74 -24.62 34.40
CA GLN A 167 9.88 -23.84 33.51
C GLN A 167 10.68 -22.83 32.70
N CYS A 168 11.54 -22.03 33.35
CA CYS A 168 12.36 -21.05 32.65
C CYS A 168 13.31 -21.70 31.63
N PHE A 169 13.85 -22.89 31.94
CA PHE A 169 14.71 -23.63 31.02
C PHE A 169 13.93 -24.28 29.86
N ALA A 170 12.71 -24.78 30.12
CA ALA A 170 11.82 -25.27 29.07
C ALA A 170 11.45 -24.15 28.09
N ASP A 171 11.05 -22.98 28.61
CA ASP A 171 10.76 -21.79 27.81
C ASP A 171 12.00 -21.34 27.03
N PHE A 172 13.19 -21.42 27.64
CA PHE A 172 14.43 -21.13 26.93
C PHE A 172 14.70 -22.15 25.81
N ALA A 173 14.51 -23.45 26.05
CA ALA A 173 14.71 -24.48 25.04
C ALA A 173 13.73 -24.29 23.87
N ASP A 174 12.48 -23.93 24.13
CA ASP A 174 11.51 -23.60 23.09
C ASP A 174 11.85 -22.29 22.40
N PHE A 175 12.38 -21.31 23.12
CA PHE A 175 12.89 -20.08 22.53
C PHE A 175 14.10 -20.33 21.63
N VAL A 176 15.03 -21.22 21.99
CA VAL A 176 16.14 -21.66 21.13
C VAL A 176 15.59 -22.36 19.89
N LYS A 177 14.69 -23.34 20.04
CA LYS A 177 14.05 -24.03 18.90
C LYS A 177 13.32 -23.04 18.01
N SER A 178 12.56 -22.11 18.58
CA SER A 178 11.83 -21.07 17.83
C SER A 178 12.80 -20.14 17.12
N SER A 179 13.97 -19.87 17.73
CA SER A 179 15.04 -19.03 17.18
C SER A 179 15.81 -19.75 16.08
N GLN A 180 15.84 -21.10 16.10
CA GLN A 180 16.43 -21.96 15.08
C GLN A 180 15.47 -22.27 13.93
N SER A 181 14.17 -22.48 14.19
CA SER A 181 13.14 -22.47 13.16
C SER A 181 13.00 -21.07 12.55
N ALA A 182 13.24 -20.04 13.35
CA ALA A 182 13.55 -18.68 12.94
C ALA A 182 15.01 -18.48 12.53
N SER A 183 15.87 -19.47 12.44
CA SER A 183 17.11 -19.35 11.65
C SER A 183 16.87 -19.96 10.27
N THR A 184 15.94 -20.90 10.18
CA THR A 184 15.31 -21.30 8.91
C THR A 184 14.27 -20.28 8.41
N SER A 185 13.72 -19.42 9.29
CA SER A 185 12.72 -18.38 8.95
C SER A 185 13.15 -16.93 9.26
N MET A 186 14.25 -16.70 9.99
CA MET A 186 14.90 -15.40 10.26
C MET A 186 16.42 -15.41 9.95
N ILE A 187 16.86 -16.20 8.95
CA ILE A 187 17.70 -15.60 7.87
C ILE A 187 16.78 -14.72 6.97
N LYS A 188 15.97 -13.89 7.62
CA LYS A 188 15.14 -12.81 7.08
C LYS A 188 15.32 -11.56 7.95
N GLY A 189 16.45 -11.47 8.63
CA GLY A 189 17.04 -10.20 9.10
C GLY A 189 17.91 -9.54 8.03
N ASP A 190 18.08 -10.21 6.90
CA ASP A 190 18.16 -9.55 5.61
C ASP A 190 16.79 -9.82 4.98
N SER A 191 15.84 -8.89 5.10
CA SER A 191 14.56 -8.99 4.37
C SER A 191 14.75 -8.90 2.86
N THR A 192 16.01 -8.82 2.44
CA THR A 192 16.48 -8.70 1.10
C THR A 192 16.83 -10.07 0.55
N MET A 193 16.16 -10.49 -0.54
CA MET A 193 16.62 -11.69 -1.22
C MET A 193 17.92 -11.34 -1.95
N SER A 194 19.03 -11.94 -1.53
CA SER A 194 20.31 -11.80 -2.23
C SER A 194 20.57 -12.98 -3.14
N LEU A 195 21.11 -12.69 -4.32
CA LEU A 195 21.52 -13.64 -5.34
C LEU A 195 22.72 -14.42 -4.82
N THR A 196 22.52 -15.73 -4.70
CA THR A 196 23.58 -16.70 -4.39
C THR A 196 23.87 -17.56 -5.62
N ASP A 197 25.04 -18.20 -5.65
CA ASP A 197 25.40 -19.19 -6.68
C ASP A 197 24.41 -20.36 -6.78
N SER A 198 23.61 -20.60 -5.74
CA SER A 198 22.56 -21.63 -5.68
C SER A 198 21.15 -21.14 -6.05
N THR A 199 20.99 -19.87 -6.45
CA THR A 199 19.66 -19.30 -6.73
C THR A 199 19.05 -19.98 -7.97
N HIS A 200 17.99 -20.75 -7.75
CA HIS A 200 17.19 -21.32 -8.82
C HIS A 200 16.27 -20.25 -9.41
N TRP A 201 16.31 -20.09 -10.74
CA TRP A 201 15.43 -19.21 -11.51
C TRP A 201 14.35 -20.03 -12.20
N ASP A 202 13.08 -19.73 -11.94
CA ASP A 202 11.94 -20.40 -12.58
C ASP A 202 11.72 -19.90 -14.02
N ALA A 203 12.03 -18.62 -14.29
CA ALA A 203 11.95 -18.00 -15.62
C ALA A 203 12.90 -16.80 -15.73
N THR A 204 13.13 -16.32 -16.94
CA THR A 204 14.02 -15.18 -17.23
C THR A 204 13.36 -14.23 -18.22
N TYR A 205 13.33 -12.95 -17.90
CA TYR A 205 12.82 -11.89 -18.77
C TYR A 205 13.86 -10.79 -18.91
N ASP A 206 13.77 -9.99 -19.96
CA ASP A 206 14.60 -8.79 -20.08
C ASP A 206 14.15 -7.75 -19.04
N VAL A 207 12.83 -7.53 -18.95
CA VAL A 207 12.21 -6.58 -18.03
C VAL A 207 11.06 -7.26 -17.29
N ILE A 208 10.98 -6.99 -15.99
CA ILE A 208 9.81 -7.33 -15.16
C ILE A 208 9.09 -6.03 -14.80
N VAL A 209 7.79 -5.96 -15.02
CA VAL A 209 6.93 -4.84 -14.63
C VAL A 209 5.94 -5.31 -13.59
N LEU A 210 5.96 -4.67 -12.42
CA LEU A 210 5.12 -5.02 -11.26
C LEU A 210 3.95 -4.05 -11.15
N GLY A 211 2.74 -4.53 -11.41
CA GLY A 211 1.49 -3.77 -11.46
C GLY A 211 1.03 -3.52 -12.89
N PHE A 212 -0.22 -3.87 -13.21
CA PHE A 212 -0.83 -3.69 -14.53
C PHE A 212 -1.90 -2.58 -14.48
N GLY A 213 -1.50 -1.41 -13.98
CA GLY A 213 -2.23 -0.14 -14.09
C GLY A 213 -1.83 0.65 -15.35
N GLY A 214 -2.21 1.94 -15.42
CA GLY A 214 -1.81 2.82 -16.53
C GLY A 214 -0.30 2.95 -16.70
N ALA A 215 0.44 3.12 -15.60
CA ALA A 215 1.90 3.21 -15.62
C ALA A 215 2.56 1.89 -16.06
N GLY A 216 2.11 0.76 -15.51
CA GLY A 216 2.66 -0.55 -15.82
C GLY A 216 2.35 -1.03 -17.25
N ALA A 217 1.12 -0.82 -17.73
CA ALA A 217 0.76 -1.08 -19.12
C ALA A 217 1.64 -0.28 -20.09
N THR A 218 1.89 1.00 -19.76
CA THR A 218 2.75 1.88 -20.55
C THR A 218 4.21 1.40 -20.51
N ALA A 219 4.75 1.11 -19.34
CA ALA A 219 6.12 0.62 -19.17
C ALA A 219 6.37 -0.69 -19.90
N ALA A 220 5.47 -1.67 -19.74
CA ALA A 220 5.58 -2.97 -20.41
C ALA A 220 5.54 -2.83 -21.93
N ARG A 221 4.61 -2.01 -22.45
CA ARG A 221 4.51 -1.71 -23.88
C ARG A 221 5.80 -1.11 -24.42
N PHE A 222 6.31 -0.04 -23.80
CA PHE A 222 7.49 0.66 -24.32
C PHE A 222 8.78 -0.15 -24.15
N ALA A 223 8.88 -0.98 -23.11
CA ALA A 223 9.97 -1.94 -22.99
C ALA A 223 9.93 -2.96 -24.15
N ALA A 224 8.76 -3.51 -24.48
CA ALA A 224 8.59 -4.44 -25.60
C ALA A 224 8.83 -3.80 -26.98
N ASP A 225 8.42 -2.54 -27.15
CA ASP A 225 8.70 -1.74 -28.36
C ASP A 225 10.21 -1.49 -28.50
N ALA A 226 10.94 -1.33 -27.39
CA ALA A 226 12.40 -1.26 -27.36
C ALA A 226 13.11 -2.62 -27.55
N GLY A 227 12.35 -3.71 -27.73
CA GLY A 227 12.87 -5.04 -28.06
C GLY A 227 12.98 -6.01 -26.90
N ALA A 228 12.61 -5.62 -25.68
CA ALA A 228 12.65 -6.50 -24.51
C ALA A 228 11.55 -7.57 -24.55
N LYS A 229 11.85 -8.78 -24.07
CA LYS A 229 10.86 -9.75 -23.60
C LYS A 229 10.45 -9.38 -22.18
N VAL A 230 9.17 -9.11 -21.99
CA VAL A 230 8.63 -8.51 -20.76
C VAL A 230 7.74 -9.50 -20.02
N LEU A 231 7.89 -9.55 -18.70
CA LEU A 231 6.87 -10.08 -17.81
C LEU A 231 6.14 -8.91 -17.15
N LEU A 232 4.82 -8.85 -17.32
CA LEU A 232 3.94 -7.91 -16.63
C LEU A 232 3.07 -8.68 -15.65
N VAL A 233 3.04 -8.28 -14.38
CA VAL A 233 2.22 -8.96 -13.36
C VAL A 233 1.27 -8.02 -12.68
N ASP A 234 0.12 -8.52 -12.24
CA ASP A 234 -0.81 -7.80 -11.37
C ASP A 234 -1.25 -8.68 -10.19
N SER A 235 -1.44 -8.05 -9.04
CA SER A 235 -2.03 -8.71 -7.86
C SER A 235 -3.53 -8.95 -8.03
N ALA A 236 -4.19 -8.12 -8.84
CA ALA A 236 -5.58 -8.26 -9.21
C ALA A 236 -5.77 -9.51 -10.10
N PRO A 237 -6.92 -10.19 -9.97
CA PRO A 237 -7.32 -11.18 -10.94
C PRO A 237 -7.68 -10.54 -12.29
N GLU A 238 -7.72 -11.39 -13.33
CA GLU A 238 -8.20 -10.99 -14.65
C GLU A 238 -9.59 -10.33 -14.57
N GLY A 239 -9.74 -9.24 -15.31
CA GLY A 239 -10.89 -8.36 -15.29
C GLY A 239 -10.93 -7.40 -14.11
N HIS A 240 -10.02 -7.49 -13.15
CA HIS A 240 -9.90 -6.56 -12.03
C HIS A 240 -8.62 -5.70 -12.06
N GLU A 241 -7.72 -5.95 -12.99
CA GLU A 241 -6.52 -5.14 -13.26
C GLU A 241 -6.87 -3.71 -13.74
N GLY A 242 -5.84 -2.90 -13.93
CA GLY A 242 -5.96 -1.49 -14.35
C GLY A 242 -5.94 -0.49 -13.20
N GLY A 243 -6.01 -0.96 -11.95
CA GLY A 243 -5.90 -0.15 -10.74
C GLY A 243 -6.83 1.08 -10.76
N ASN A 244 -6.31 2.22 -10.28
CA ASN A 244 -7.02 3.51 -10.30
C ASN A 244 -7.28 4.01 -11.72
N THR A 245 -6.41 3.73 -12.70
CA THR A 245 -6.55 4.20 -14.10
C THR A 245 -7.87 3.72 -14.73
N ARG A 246 -8.29 2.49 -14.43
CA ARG A 246 -9.54 1.94 -14.99
C ARG A 246 -10.79 2.67 -14.51
N VAL A 247 -10.80 3.11 -13.26
CA VAL A 247 -11.99 3.69 -12.59
C VAL A 247 -11.94 5.21 -12.45
N SER A 248 -10.88 5.86 -12.96
CA SER A 248 -10.74 7.31 -12.95
C SER A 248 -11.58 7.99 -14.04
N GLY A 249 -11.62 9.33 -14.00
CA GLY A 249 -12.19 10.13 -15.08
C GLY A 249 -11.43 10.02 -16.42
N GLN A 250 -10.20 9.48 -16.41
CA GLN A 250 -9.33 9.30 -17.59
C GLN A 250 -8.96 10.57 -18.33
N LEU A 251 -9.05 11.68 -17.63
CA LEU A 251 -8.50 12.97 -17.99
C LEU A 251 -6.97 12.91 -17.89
N VAL A 252 -6.28 13.39 -18.92
CA VAL A 252 -4.81 13.45 -18.96
C VAL A 252 -4.37 14.90 -19.08
N CYS A 253 -3.70 15.43 -18.06
CA CYS A 253 -3.27 16.83 -18.05
C CYS A 253 -2.32 17.14 -19.22
N SER A 254 -2.50 18.32 -19.82
CA SER A 254 -1.74 18.81 -20.97
C SER A 254 -1.67 20.33 -20.96
N THR A 255 -0.74 20.86 -21.75
CA THR A 255 -0.59 22.30 -22.01
C THR A 255 -0.15 22.52 -23.45
N ASP A 256 -0.44 23.69 -24.01
CA ASP A 256 0.18 24.19 -25.24
C ASP A 256 1.33 25.19 -24.96
N ASP A 257 1.56 25.52 -23.68
CA ASP A 257 2.61 26.43 -23.21
C ASP A 257 3.37 25.78 -22.04
N GLU A 258 4.57 25.29 -22.36
CA GLU A 258 5.44 24.60 -21.42
C GLU A 258 5.96 25.54 -20.33
N ASP A 259 6.29 26.79 -20.68
CA ASP A 259 6.86 27.76 -19.75
C ASP A 259 5.82 28.21 -18.73
N ALA A 260 4.59 28.49 -19.18
CA ALA A 260 3.47 28.80 -18.31
C ALA A 260 3.15 27.63 -17.36
N MET A 261 3.12 26.40 -17.87
CA MET A 261 2.88 25.21 -17.06
C MET A 261 3.98 24.98 -16.02
N ARG A 262 5.25 25.26 -16.35
CA ARG A 262 6.36 25.15 -15.40
C ARG A 262 6.18 26.11 -14.23
N VAL A 263 5.86 27.38 -14.51
CA VAL A 263 5.57 28.39 -13.47
C VAL A 263 4.39 27.96 -12.61
N HIS A 264 3.32 27.47 -13.23
CA HIS A 264 2.14 27.00 -12.52
C HIS A 264 2.45 25.82 -11.59
N TYR A 265 3.19 24.82 -12.10
CA TYR A 265 3.55 23.62 -11.35
C TYR A 265 4.43 23.93 -10.13
N HIS A 266 5.43 24.81 -10.26
CA HIS A 266 6.20 25.27 -9.10
C HIS A 266 5.32 25.98 -8.06
N GLY A 267 4.31 26.74 -8.51
CA GLY A 267 3.30 27.33 -7.63
C GLY A 267 2.48 26.29 -6.87
N GLN A 268 2.16 25.16 -7.52
CA GLN A 268 1.40 24.06 -6.91
C GLN A 268 2.15 23.34 -5.79
N THR A 269 3.46 23.21 -5.96
CA THR A 269 4.30 22.44 -5.04
C THR A 269 4.87 23.30 -3.93
N ALA A 270 4.94 24.63 -4.10
CA ALA A 270 5.44 25.53 -3.09
C ALA A 270 4.65 25.42 -1.76
N PRO A 271 5.32 25.53 -0.59
CA PRO A 271 6.75 25.79 -0.39
C PRO A 271 7.63 24.52 -0.39
N MET A 272 7.13 23.36 -0.84
CA MET A 272 7.98 22.19 -1.01
C MET A 272 8.92 22.35 -2.19
N ASP A 273 10.13 21.83 -2.03
CA ASP A 273 11.19 21.85 -3.03
C ASP A 273 11.20 20.52 -3.78
N LEU A 274 11.12 20.59 -5.11
CA LEU A 274 11.22 19.45 -6.02
C LEU A 274 12.40 19.65 -6.95
N ASP A 275 13.03 18.55 -7.33
CA ASP A 275 14.12 18.56 -8.29
C ASP A 275 13.64 19.14 -9.64
N ASP A 276 14.30 20.21 -10.12
CA ASP A 276 13.97 20.88 -11.38
C ASP A 276 14.01 19.91 -12.57
N ASP A 277 14.89 18.90 -12.57
CA ASP A 277 14.94 17.92 -13.66
C ASP A 277 13.68 17.05 -13.68
N ILE A 278 13.13 16.71 -12.51
CA ILE A 278 11.84 16.00 -12.41
C ILE A 278 10.71 16.89 -12.92
N VAL A 279 10.68 18.15 -12.47
CA VAL A 279 9.64 19.12 -12.88
C VAL A 279 9.67 19.32 -14.39
N ASN A 280 10.84 19.60 -14.96
CA ASN A 280 11.03 19.80 -16.40
C ASN A 280 10.58 18.57 -17.19
N THR A 281 11.03 17.37 -16.80
CA THR A 281 10.63 16.11 -17.47
C THR A 281 9.11 15.94 -17.47
N TYR A 282 8.46 16.26 -16.36
CA TYR A 282 7.03 16.09 -16.21
C TYR A 282 6.23 17.11 -17.03
N VAL A 283 6.64 18.38 -16.99
CA VAL A 283 6.02 19.47 -17.73
C VAL A 283 6.21 19.31 -19.24
N GLU A 284 7.41 18.97 -19.70
CA GLU A 284 7.69 18.61 -21.10
C GLU A 284 6.79 17.44 -21.55
N GLY A 285 6.61 16.43 -20.70
CA GLY A 285 5.72 15.31 -20.96
C GLY A 285 4.26 15.74 -21.15
N MET A 286 3.76 16.65 -20.31
CA MET A 286 2.40 17.21 -20.43
C MET A 286 2.23 18.06 -21.70
N ALA A 287 3.24 18.85 -22.07
CA ALA A 287 3.24 19.65 -23.31
C ALA A 287 3.17 18.75 -24.57
N ASN A 288 3.77 17.56 -24.51
CA ASN A 288 3.79 16.61 -25.63
C ASN A 288 2.59 15.64 -25.66
N MET A 289 1.63 15.77 -24.76
CA MET A 289 0.58 14.77 -24.58
C MET A 289 -0.35 14.62 -25.81
N LYS A 290 -0.61 15.71 -26.55
CA LYS A 290 -1.38 15.65 -27.80
C LYS A 290 -0.68 14.79 -28.86
N GLN A 291 0.64 14.89 -28.98
CA GLN A 291 1.42 14.01 -29.86
C GLN A 291 1.40 12.58 -29.35
N TYR A 292 1.56 12.38 -28.04
CA TYR A 292 1.53 11.05 -27.43
C TYR A 292 0.24 10.29 -27.77
N PHE A 293 -0.92 10.97 -27.72
CA PHE A 293 -2.21 10.37 -28.07
C PHE A 293 -2.26 9.89 -29.52
N ARG A 294 -1.82 10.74 -30.47
CA ARG A 294 -1.83 10.38 -31.90
C ARG A 294 -0.84 9.26 -32.22
N GLU A 295 0.40 9.39 -31.73
CA GLU A 295 1.50 8.50 -32.08
C GLU A 295 1.39 7.15 -31.39
N TYR A 296 1.07 7.15 -30.09
CA TYR A 296 1.13 5.95 -29.28
C TYR A 296 -0.25 5.35 -28.99
N LEU A 297 -1.28 6.17 -28.76
CA LEU A 297 -2.63 5.64 -28.51
C LEU A 297 -3.42 5.42 -29.81
N GLY A 298 -3.04 6.10 -30.89
CA GLY A 298 -3.70 5.98 -32.20
C GLY A 298 -5.07 6.66 -32.23
N VAL A 299 -5.28 7.67 -31.38
CA VAL A 299 -6.54 8.42 -31.26
C VAL A 299 -6.26 9.92 -31.36
N GLU A 300 -7.24 10.67 -31.88
CA GLU A 300 -7.18 12.12 -31.83
C GLU A 300 -7.60 12.59 -30.43
N PRO A 301 -6.76 13.37 -29.72
CA PRO A 301 -7.11 13.83 -28.38
C PRO A 301 -8.31 14.78 -28.40
N VAL A 302 -9.25 14.55 -27.49
CA VAL A 302 -10.39 15.42 -27.24
C VAL A 302 -10.05 16.37 -26.09
N SER A 303 -10.16 17.68 -26.33
CA SER A 303 -10.05 18.69 -25.27
C SER A 303 -11.27 18.61 -24.35
N SER A 304 -11.07 18.20 -23.10
CA SER A 304 -12.15 18.21 -22.10
C SER A 304 -12.58 19.63 -21.79
N LYS A 305 -11.68 20.62 -21.76
CA LYS A 305 -12.03 22.04 -21.55
C LYS A 305 -13.04 22.53 -22.60
N GLN A 306 -12.80 22.22 -23.88
CA GLN A 306 -13.72 22.58 -24.96
C GLN A 306 -15.03 21.76 -24.91
N LEU A 307 -14.93 20.46 -24.60
CA LEU A 307 -16.10 19.60 -24.47
C LEU A 307 -17.03 20.08 -23.35
N PHE A 308 -16.51 20.36 -22.16
CA PHE A 308 -17.29 20.84 -21.02
C PHE A 308 -17.90 22.22 -21.28
N LYS A 309 -17.15 23.14 -21.92
CA LYS A 309 -17.71 24.44 -22.34
C LYS A 309 -18.88 24.29 -23.33
N LYS A 310 -18.85 23.27 -24.19
CA LYS A 310 -19.92 22.97 -25.13
C LYS A 310 -21.13 22.33 -24.44
N LEU A 311 -20.89 21.40 -23.51
CA LEU A 311 -21.95 20.64 -22.82
C LEU A 311 -22.63 21.46 -21.72
N MET A 312 -21.89 22.32 -21.04
CA MET A 312 -22.34 23.12 -19.89
C MET A 312 -21.87 24.58 -20.04
N PRO A 313 -22.42 25.34 -21.00
CA PRO A 313 -21.93 26.68 -21.34
C PRO A 313 -22.08 27.70 -20.22
N ASP A 314 -23.02 27.47 -19.30
CA ASP A 314 -23.32 28.37 -18.18
C ASP A 314 -22.65 27.94 -16.85
N HIS A 315 -21.88 26.84 -16.83
CA HIS A 315 -21.13 26.40 -15.65
C HIS A 315 -19.69 26.91 -15.66
N GLU A 316 -19.17 27.25 -14.48
CA GLU A 316 -17.77 27.58 -14.32
C GLU A 316 -16.89 26.34 -14.58
N LEU A 317 -15.86 26.51 -15.40
CA LEU A 317 -14.89 25.47 -15.74
C LEU A 317 -13.86 25.28 -14.62
N GLY A 318 -14.27 25.29 -13.35
CA GLY A 318 -13.40 25.40 -12.16
C GLY A 318 -12.28 24.37 -12.03
N MET A 319 -12.22 23.35 -12.91
CA MET A 319 -11.11 22.39 -13.01
C MET A 319 -10.05 22.76 -14.08
N TRP A 320 -10.22 23.85 -14.82
CA TRP A 320 -9.38 24.23 -15.99
C TRP A 320 -8.92 25.70 -15.93
N PRO A 321 -8.12 26.11 -14.93
CA PRO A 321 -7.43 25.27 -13.93
C PRO A 321 -8.13 25.22 -12.56
N GLU A 322 -7.71 24.28 -11.70
CA GLU A 322 -8.20 24.16 -10.31
C GLU A 322 -7.70 25.28 -9.39
N TYR A 323 -6.52 25.83 -9.68
CA TYR A 323 -5.89 26.91 -8.91
C TYR A 323 -5.71 28.15 -9.82
N PRO A 324 -6.80 28.83 -10.21
CA PRO A 324 -6.75 29.98 -11.13
C PRO A 324 -5.96 31.17 -10.58
N GLU A 325 -5.71 31.22 -9.27
CA GLU A 325 -4.87 32.23 -8.65
C GLU A 325 -3.37 32.03 -8.94
N LEU A 326 -2.94 30.84 -9.36
CA LEU A 326 -1.55 30.55 -9.69
C LEU A 326 -1.24 30.94 -11.15
N PRO A 327 -0.17 31.70 -11.41
CA PRO A 327 0.21 32.11 -12.77
C PRO A 327 0.41 30.92 -13.72
N GLY A 328 0.02 31.06 -14.98
CA GLY A 328 0.23 30.07 -16.04
C GLY A 328 -0.85 28.99 -16.17
N GLY A 329 -1.80 28.94 -15.23
CA GLY A 329 -2.86 27.92 -15.20
C GLY A 329 -3.89 28.05 -16.34
N GLU A 330 -3.98 29.21 -16.98
CA GLU A 330 -4.91 29.47 -18.09
C GLU A 330 -4.69 28.58 -19.32
N THR A 331 -3.45 28.08 -19.47
CA THR A 331 -3.00 27.23 -20.58
C THR A 331 -3.32 25.75 -20.38
N ILE A 332 -3.75 25.37 -19.17
CA ILE A 332 -4.04 23.99 -18.81
C ILE A 332 -5.29 23.49 -19.52
N ASP A 333 -5.17 22.28 -20.06
CA ASP A 333 -6.26 21.46 -20.59
C ASP A 333 -6.08 20.01 -20.11
N MET A 334 -7.15 19.23 -20.14
CA MET A 334 -7.08 17.78 -19.93
C MET A 334 -7.62 17.07 -21.16
N LEU A 335 -6.88 16.06 -21.63
CA LEU A 335 -7.22 15.31 -22.84
C LEU A 335 -7.98 14.04 -22.49
N LEU A 336 -8.95 13.71 -23.33
CA LEU A 336 -9.69 12.46 -23.33
C LEU A 336 -9.43 11.71 -24.64
N VAL A 337 -9.53 10.38 -24.59
CA VAL A 337 -9.39 9.54 -25.79
C VAL A 337 -10.66 9.52 -26.67
N HIS A 338 -11.77 10.02 -26.14
CA HIS A 338 -13.06 10.20 -26.83
C HIS A 338 -13.96 11.19 -26.06
N GLU A 339 -15.18 11.48 -26.55
CA GLU A 339 -16.13 12.42 -25.90
C GLU A 339 -16.87 11.81 -24.67
N GLY A 340 -16.18 11.01 -23.85
CA GLY A 340 -16.70 10.42 -22.63
C GLY A 340 -15.63 10.28 -21.53
N PHE A 341 -16.07 10.16 -20.29
CA PHE A 341 -15.22 10.09 -19.09
C PHE A 341 -15.85 9.14 -18.05
N PHE A 342 -15.04 8.61 -17.12
CA PHE A 342 -15.42 7.55 -16.14
C PHE A 342 -15.88 6.21 -16.75
N ASP A 343 -15.42 5.84 -17.96
CA ASP A 343 -15.95 4.68 -18.70
C ASP A 343 -14.92 3.61 -19.10
N GLY A 344 -13.67 3.70 -18.62
CA GLY A 344 -12.68 2.68 -18.91
C GLY A 344 -11.92 2.87 -20.24
N ALA A 345 -12.27 3.83 -21.10
CA ALA A 345 -11.77 3.92 -22.48
C ALA A 345 -10.24 3.99 -22.63
N LEU A 346 -9.55 4.88 -21.91
CA LEU A 346 -8.09 4.98 -21.90
C LEU A 346 -7.46 3.67 -21.40
N TRP A 347 -7.97 3.13 -20.30
CA TRP A 347 -7.51 1.83 -19.77
C TRP A 347 -7.61 0.72 -20.81
N LYS A 348 -8.75 0.61 -21.52
CA LYS A 348 -8.94 -0.38 -22.59
C LYS A 348 -7.92 -0.22 -23.71
N ILE A 349 -7.62 1.00 -24.12
CA ILE A 349 -6.58 1.26 -25.13
C ILE A 349 -5.22 0.78 -24.60
N LEU A 350 -4.84 1.13 -23.36
CA LEU A 350 -3.58 0.69 -22.77
C LEU A 350 -3.48 -0.83 -22.65
N HIS A 351 -4.54 -1.48 -22.17
CA HIS A 351 -4.65 -2.94 -22.11
C HIS A 351 -4.53 -3.57 -23.50
N GLN A 352 -5.23 -3.03 -24.50
CA GLN A 352 -5.13 -3.48 -25.89
C GLN A 352 -3.70 -3.33 -26.43
N LYS A 353 -3.00 -2.25 -26.12
CA LYS A 353 -1.60 -2.05 -26.54
C LYS A 353 -0.66 -3.10 -25.94
N VAL A 354 -0.94 -3.59 -24.73
CA VAL A 354 -0.23 -4.75 -24.17
C VAL A 354 -0.61 -6.04 -24.92
N ALA A 355 -1.91 -6.30 -25.13
CA ALA A 355 -2.39 -7.50 -25.82
C ALA A 355 -1.89 -7.63 -27.27
N GLU A 356 -1.81 -6.53 -28.02
CA GLU A 356 -1.22 -6.47 -29.36
C GLU A 356 0.24 -6.97 -29.39
N ARG A 357 0.92 -6.97 -28.24
CA ARG A 357 2.31 -7.38 -28.06
C ARG A 357 2.44 -8.70 -27.29
N HIS A 358 1.40 -9.54 -27.27
CA HIS A 358 1.40 -10.83 -26.55
C HIS A 358 2.59 -11.76 -26.90
N GLU A 359 3.21 -11.64 -28.08
CA GLU A 359 4.44 -12.38 -28.41
C GLU A 359 5.66 -11.92 -27.56
N LYS A 360 5.68 -10.65 -27.15
CA LYS A 360 6.75 -10.02 -26.39
C LYS A 360 6.42 -9.77 -24.92
N ILE A 361 5.14 -9.69 -24.56
CA ILE A 361 4.69 -9.43 -23.19
C ILE A 361 3.89 -10.64 -22.69
N ASP A 362 4.42 -11.30 -21.67
CA ASP A 362 3.64 -12.27 -20.91
C ASP A 362 2.96 -11.54 -19.74
N VAL A 363 1.68 -11.81 -19.51
CA VAL A 363 0.89 -11.20 -18.43
C VAL A 363 0.47 -12.26 -17.42
N TRP A 364 0.73 -12.02 -16.14
CA TRP A 364 0.31 -12.90 -15.05
C TRP A 364 -0.62 -12.16 -14.07
N TYR A 365 -1.86 -12.62 -13.95
CA TYR A 365 -2.81 -12.10 -12.96
C TYR A 365 -2.66 -12.85 -11.62
N ARG A 366 -3.26 -12.32 -10.55
CA ARG A 366 -3.17 -12.89 -9.18
C ARG A 366 -1.73 -13.20 -8.75
N SER A 367 -0.79 -12.39 -9.23
CA SER A 367 0.64 -12.67 -9.15
C SER A 367 1.41 -11.56 -8.41
N PRO A 368 1.17 -11.35 -7.11
CA PRO A 368 1.86 -10.31 -6.35
C PRO A 368 3.35 -10.63 -6.20
N ALA A 369 4.19 -9.62 -6.42
CA ALA A 369 5.59 -9.69 -6.04
C ALA A 369 5.74 -9.62 -4.51
N ARG A 370 6.63 -10.45 -3.96
CA ARG A 370 6.86 -10.57 -2.51
C ARG A 370 8.22 -10.01 -2.09
N HIS A 371 9.23 -10.16 -2.93
CA HIS A 371 10.59 -9.69 -2.66
C HIS A 371 11.30 -9.25 -3.94
N LEU A 372 12.24 -8.31 -3.82
CA LEU A 372 13.22 -8.04 -4.88
C LEU A 372 14.46 -8.91 -4.64
N ILE A 373 15.08 -9.37 -5.74
CA ILE A 373 16.30 -10.19 -5.67
C ILE A 373 17.51 -9.33 -6.07
N ARG A 374 18.48 -9.15 -5.18
CA ARG A 374 19.68 -8.30 -5.33
C ARG A 374 20.94 -9.09 -5.61
N ALA A 375 21.82 -8.61 -6.47
CA ALA A 375 23.06 -9.33 -6.82
C ALA A 375 24.23 -9.09 -5.85
N ASP A 376 24.44 -7.83 -5.49
CA ASP A 376 25.61 -7.34 -4.78
C ASP A 376 25.22 -6.38 -3.63
N GLY A 377 24.01 -6.56 -3.09
CA GLY A 377 23.43 -5.71 -2.05
C GLY A 377 22.77 -4.42 -2.56
N ARG A 378 23.03 -4.01 -3.81
CA ARG A 378 22.37 -2.84 -4.43
C ARG A 378 21.67 -3.16 -5.75
N THR A 379 22.32 -3.89 -6.65
CA THR A 379 21.83 -4.11 -8.02
C THR A 379 20.66 -5.10 -8.03
N ILE A 380 19.54 -4.73 -8.63
CA ILE A 380 18.38 -5.63 -8.77
C ILE A 380 18.60 -6.61 -9.93
N ALA A 381 18.44 -7.90 -9.63
CA ALA A 381 18.60 -9.03 -10.56
C ALA A 381 17.26 -9.72 -10.91
N GLY A 382 16.17 -9.40 -10.21
CA GLY A 382 14.87 -10.01 -10.43
C GLY A 382 13.90 -9.77 -9.29
N ALA A 383 12.81 -10.54 -9.28
CA ALA A 383 11.80 -10.50 -8.24
C ALA A 383 11.30 -11.91 -7.90
N GLN A 384 10.92 -12.12 -6.65
CA GLN A 384 10.15 -13.28 -6.25
C GLN A 384 8.66 -12.95 -6.36
N ILE A 385 7.94 -13.71 -7.18
CA ILE A 385 6.54 -13.49 -7.53
C ILE A 385 5.75 -14.71 -7.08
N GLU A 386 4.70 -14.51 -6.29
CA GLU A 386 3.76 -15.57 -5.97
C GLU A 386 2.87 -15.83 -7.18
N ARG A 387 2.80 -17.06 -7.68
CA ARG A 387 1.85 -17.46 -8.72
C ARG A 387 1.31 -18.84 -8.39
N ASP A 388 -0.01 -19.00 -8.45
CA ASP A 388 -0.71 -20.24 -8.09
C ASP A 388 -0.32 -20.74 -6.67
N HIS A 389 -0.18 -19.81 -5.73
CA HIS A 389 0.28 -20.05 -4.34
C HIS A 389 1.71 -20.60 -4.22
N VAL A 390 2.51 -20.51 -5.28
CA VAL A 390 3.91 -20.90 -5.28
C VAL A 390 4.78 -19.67 -5.51
N LEU A 391 5.80 -19.48 -4.66
CA LEU A 391 6.79 -18.44 -4.86
C LEU A 391 7.75 -18.84 -5.99
N ARG A 392 7.87 -17.97 -6.99
CA ARG A 392 8.71 -18.14 -8.18
C ARG A 392 9.78 -17.08 -8.23
N ASN A 393 11.03 -17.47 -8.40
CA ASN A 393 12.12 -16.52 -8.59
C ASN A 393 12.22 -16.22 -10.09
N ILE A 394 11.92 -14.97 -10.48
CA ILE A 394 11.95 -14.54 -11.87
C ILE A 394 13.13 -13.60 -12.07
N ARG A 395 14.01 -13.95 -13.01
CA ARG A 395 15.19 -13.16 -13.34
C ARG A 395 14.82 -12.01 -14.27
N ALA A 396 15.35 -10.81 -13.99
CA ALA A 396 15.33 -9.67 -14.88
C ALA A 396 16.74 -9.41 -15.41
N LEU A 397 16.95 -9.45 -16.73
CA LEU A 397 18.27 -9.20 -17.31
C LEU A 397 18.65 -7.72 -17.28
N ASN A 398 17.67 -6.82 -17.49
CA ASN A 398 17.93 -5.39 -17.68
C ASN A 398 17.29 -4.50 -16.61
N GLY A 399 16.11 -4.87 -16.08
CA GLY A 399 15.49 -4.06 -15.02
C GLY A 399 14.15 -4.55 -14.51
N VAL A 400 13.78 -4.03 -13.33
CA VAL A 400 12.47 -4.17 -12.71
C VAL A 400 11.81 -2.79 -12.62
N VAL A 401 10.56 -2.68 -13.06
CA VAL A 401 9.75 -1.46 -12.94
C VAL A 401 8.67 -1.65 -11.88
N LEU A 402 8.66 -0.81 -10.85
CA LEU A 402 7.61 -0.75 -9.84
C LEU A 402 6.50 0.22 -10.31
N ALA A 403 5.30 -0.31 -10.53
CA ALA A 403 4.12 0.43 -10.97
C ALA A 403 2.85 -0.09 -10.23
N THR A 404 3.01 -0.37 -8.94
CA THR A 404 2.04 -1.15 -8.12
C THR A 404 0.93 -0.32 -7.47
N GLY A 405 0.80 0.95 -7.84
CA GLY A 405 -0.11 1.89 -7.16
C GLY A 405 0.31 2.24 -5.74
N GLY A 406 -0.54 3.02 -5.08
CA GLY A 406 -0.34 3.55 -3.74
C GLY A 406 -0.65 2.56 -2.60
N PHE A 407 -0.99 3.12 -1.43
CA PHE A 407 -1.32 2.37 -0.22
C PHE A 407 -2.74 2.62 0.30
N GLU A 408 -3.64 3.02 -0.60
CA GLU A 408 -5.00 3.45 -0.27
C GLU A 408 -5.81 2.38 0.49
N ASN A 409 -5.57 1.11 0.18
CA ASN A 409 -6.29 -0.02 0.74
C ASN A 409 -5.52 -0.72 1.87
N ASN A 410 -4.55 -0.04 2.48
CA ASN A 410 -3.80 -0.54 3.62
C ASN A 410 -4.01 0.35 4.84
N VAL A 411 -4.95 -0.05 5.70
CA VAL A 411 -5.34 0.69 6.91
C VAL A 411 -4.13 1.01 7.79
N ARG A 412 -3.19 0.08 7.94
CA ARG A 412 -1.99 0.31 8.74
C ARG A 412 -1.11 1.40 8.14
N LYS A 413 -0.85 1.37 6.83
CA LYS A 413 -0.05 2.43 6.17
C LYS A 413 -0.77 3.78 6.15
N VAL A 414 -2.11 3.78 6.01
CA VAL A 414 -2.92 4.99 6.17
C VAL A 414 -2.76 5.59 7.56
N GLN A 415 -2.79 4.78 8.62
CA GLN A 415 -2.56 5.23 9.98
C GLN A 415 -1.11 5.70 10.21
N ASP A 416 -0.13 4.90 9.77
CA ASP A 416 1.29 5.15 9.99
C ASP A 416 1.80 6.39 9.22
N PHE A 417 1.31 6.63 7.99
CA PHE A 417 1.80 7.72 7.13
C PHE A 417 0.86 8.93 7.03
N LEU A 418 -0.46 8.74 6.98
CA LEU A 418 -1.42 9.84 6.83
C LEU A 418 -2.01 10.29 8.18
N GLY A 419 -1.83 9.51 9.25
CA GLY A 419 -2.37 9.83 10.57
C GLY A 419 -3.90 9.76 10.65
N ALA A 420 -4.55 9.18 9.64
CA ALA A 420 -6.00 9.04 9.59
C ALA A 420 -6.43 7.67 10.15
N PRO A 421 -7.50 7.59 10.96
CA PRO A 421 -7.97 6.31 11.51
C PRO A 421 -8.47 5.37 10.41
N ARG A 422 -9.16 5.95 9.42
CA ARG A 422 -9.71 5.28 8.25
C ARG A 422 -9.99 6.33 7.17
N LEU A 423 -9.70 5.96 5.92
CA LEU A 423 -10.12 6.68 4.72
C LEU A 423 -10.81 5.68 3.79
N VAL A 424 -11.79 6.15 3.02
CA VAL A 424 -12.56 5.28 2.12
C VAL A 424 -12.01 5.39 0.70
N PRO A 425 -11.50 4.29 0.11
CA PRO A 425 -11.02 4.34 -1.26
C PRO A 425 -12.19 4.54 -2.22
N VAL A 426 -12.03 5.44 -3.20
CA VAL A 426 -12.86 5.49 -4.41
C VAL A 426 -12.14 4.92 -5.63
N GLY A 427 -10.89 4.51 -5.49
CA GLY A 427 -10.09 3.88 -6.54
C GLY A 427 -10.27 2.36 -6.65
N GLY A 428 -9.26 1.69 -7.21
CA GLY A 428 -9.15 0.23 -7.22
C GLY A 428 -8.78 -0.32 -5.84
N LEU A 429 -9.23 -1.54 -5.53
CA LEU A 429 -9.08 -2.15 -4.20
C LEU A 429 -7.77 -2.94 -3.98
N TYR A 430 -6.88 -2.93 -4.97
CA TYR A 430 -5.67 -3.78 -4.99
C TYR A 430 -4.39 -3.02 -4.61
N ASN A 431 -4.43 -1.70 -4.52
CA ASN A 431 -3.30 -0.88 -4.11
C ASN A 431 -3.12 -0.95 -2.58
N LYS A 432 -2.14 -1.72 -2.11
CA LYS A 432 -1.89 -2.00 -0.68
C LYS A 432 -0.54 -1.52 -0.17
N GLY A 433 0.23 -0.82 -1.02
CA GLY A 433 1.57 -0.34 -0.70
C GLY A 433 2.67 -1.39 -0.83
N ASP A 434 2.43 -2.51 -1.53
CA ASP A 434 3.43 -3.58 -1.69
C ASP A 434 4.71 -3.06 -2.36
N GLY A 435 4.59 -2.17 -3.36
CA GLY A 435 5.76 -1.54 -4.00
C GLY A 435 6.57 -0.63 -3.08
N ILE A 436 5.96 -0.06 -2.04
CA ILE A 436 6.66 0.71 -1.01
C ILE A 436 7.52 -0.24 -0.19
N ASP A 437 6.97 -1.39 0.20
CA ASP A 437 7.73 -2.40 0.95
C ASP A 437 8.89 -2.95 0.12
N LEU A 438 8.69 -3.24 -1.17
CA LEU A 438 9.75 -3.65 -2.09
C LEU A 438 10.84 -2.58 -2.24
N ALA A 439 10.47 -1.31 -2.32
CA ALA A 439 11.45 -0.23 -2.45
C ALA A 439 12.22 0.03 -1.15
N ILE A 440 11.55 0.00 0.01
CA ILE A 440 12.21 0.05 1.33
C ILE A 440 13.19 -1.12 1.45
N GLU A 441 12.77 -2.32 1.05
CA GLU A 441 13.64 -3.49 1.01
C GLU A 441 14.91 -3.14 0.25
N ALA A 442 14.81 -2.58 -0.96
CA ALA A 442 15.91 -2.21 -1.84
C ALA A 442 16.81 -1.07 -1.30
N GLY A 443 16.41 -0.38 -0.23
CA GLY A 443 17.13 0.76 0.33
C GLY A 443 16.78 2.09 -0.35
N ALA A 444 15.57 2.21 -0.90
CA ALA A 444 15.10 3.44 -1.54
C ALA A 444 14.84 4.57 -0.53
N ASP A 445 15.06 5.80 -0.97
CA ASP A 445 14.51 6.98 -0.33
C ASP A 445 12.99 7.03 -0.53
N LEU A 446 12.27 7.65 0.41
CA LEU A 446 10.82 7.84 0.32
C LEU A 446 10.49 9.32 0.31
N TRP A 447 9.46 9.70 -0.45
CA TRP A 447 8.94 11.06 -0.48
C TRP A 447 7.41 11.10 -0.46
N HIS A 448 6.88 12.26 -0.09
CA HIS A 448 5.45 12.62 -0.17
C HIS A 448 4.51 11.65 0.58
N MET A 449 5.02 10.97 1.61
CA MET A 449 4.27 9.93 2.34
C MET A 449 2.97 10.43 2.99
N THR A 450 2.88 11.73 3.28
CA THR A 450 1.69 12.40 3.85
C THR A 450 0.71 12.91 2.80
N ASN A 451 1.06 12.84 1.51
CA ASN A 451 0.28 13.45 0.44
C ASN A 451 -0.70 12.42 -0.14
N TYR A 452 -1.95 12.83 -0.25
CA TYR A 452 -3.01 12.07 -0.88
C TYR A 452 -4.05 13.03 -1.46
N GLU A 453 -4.71 12.59 -2.51
CA GLU A 453 -5.82 13.33 -3.11
C GLU A 453 -7.14 12.78 -2.59
N SER A 454 -8.10 13.68 -2.43
CA SER A 454 -9.49 13.30 -2.19
C SER A 454 -10.36 13.77 -3.34
N LEU A 455 -11.60 13.30 -3.40
CA LEU A 455 -12.59 13.77 -4.37
C LEU A 455 -13.95 13.32 -3.88
N GLY A 456 -14.97 14.17 -4.01
CA GLY A 456 -16.29 13.85 -3.47
C GLY A 456 -17.12 15.08 -3.12
N LEU A 457 -18.14 14.86 -2.30
CA LEU A 457 -18.98 15.94 -1.77
C LEU A 457 -18.13 16.77 -0.79
N GLN A 458 -18.26 18.09 -0.76
CA GLN A 458 -17.61 18.96 0.26
C GLN A 458 -16.17 18.56 0.64
N HIS A 459 -15.21 18.84 -0.24
CA HIS A 459 -13.78 18.57 -0.01
C HIS A 459 -13.42 17.09 0.21
N GLY A 460 -14.24 16.17 -0.32
CA GLY A 460 -13.89 14.75 -0.34
C GLY A 460 -14.61 13.88 0.67
N LEU A 461 -15.84 14.20 1.01
CA LEU A 461 -16.75 13.33 1.75
C LEU A 461 -17.56 12.41 0.83
N THR A 462 -17.94 11.26 1.38
CA THR A 462 -18.91 10.33 0.83
C THR A 462 -19.84 9.81 1.93
N PHE A 463 -20.96 9.19 1.56
CA PHE A 463 -21.82 8.55 2.54
C PHE A 463 -21.08 7.43 3.28
N ALA A 464 -21.37 7.25 4.56
CA ALA A 464 -20.78 6.16 5.34
C ALA A 464 -21.09 4.79 4.70
N VAL A 465 -20.04 3.98 4.55
CA VAL A 465 -20.08 2.62 4.01
C VAL A 465 -19.41 1.63 4.99
N PRO A 466 -19.80 0.34 4.98
CA PRO A 466 -19.12 -0.70 5.76
C PRO A 466 -17.61 -0.76 5.50
N GLU A 467 -16.86 -1.30 6.45
CA GLU A 467 -15.42 -1.47 6.31
C GLU A 467 -15.08 -2.43 5.16
N GLY A 468 -14.04 -2.10 4.39
CA GLY A 468 -13.62 -2.86 3.21
C GLY A 468 -14.42 -2.55 1.93
N GLU A 469 -15.46 -1.72 2.00
CA GLU A 469 -16.21 -1.28 0.83
C GLU A 469 -15.65 0.02 0.21
N ARG A 470 -15.83 0.15 -1.10
CA ARG A 470 -15.53 1.36 -1.86
C ARG A 470 -16.62 2.41 -1.62
N GLY A 471 -16.22 3.67 -1.45
CA GLY A 471 -17.16 4.79 -1.35
C GLY A 471 -17.76 5.14 -2.71
N PRO A 472 -19.04 5.56 -2.79
CA PRO A 472 -19.55 6.19 -4.00
C PRO A 472 -18.85 7.54 -4.22
N LEU A 473 -18.47 7.83 -5.46
CA LEU A 473 -17.96 9.14 -5.83
C LEU A 473 -19.15 10.10 -6.03
N LEU A 474 -19.28 11.08 -5.14
CA LEU A 474 -20.35 12.08 -5.17
C LEU A 474 -19.78 13.38 -5.72
N MET A 475 -20.15 13.81 -6.92
CA MET A 475 -19.49 14.98 -7.56
C MET A 475 -20.45 15.93 -8.27
N PHE A 476 -21.44 15.40 -9.01
CA PHE A 476 -22.40 16.20 -9.77
C PHE A 476 -23.82 15.97 -9.25
N GLY A 477 -24.65 17.02 -9.24
CA GLY A 477 -26.07 16.93 -8.89
C GLY A 477 -26.36 17.05 -7.40
N TYR A 478 -25.34 17.20 -6.55
CA TYR A 478 -25.45 17.28 -5.09
C TYR A 478 -25.28 18.71 -4.56
N GLU A 479 -25.49 19.73 -5.38
CA GLU A 479 -25.26 21.15 -5.04
C GLU A 479 -26.11 21.59 -3.83
N ALA A 480 -27.33 21.06 -3.69
CA ALA A 480 -28.22 21.32 -2.56
C ALA A 480 -27.64 20.88 -1.20
N LEU A 481 -26.64 19.98 -1.19
CA LEU A 481 -25.90 19.55 0.00
C LEU A 481 -24.71 20.48 0.34
N ALA A 482 -24.59 21.63 -0.30
CA ALA A 482 -23.61 22.68 0.03
C ALA A 482 -24.26 24.01 0.45
N GLU A 483 -25.59 24.07 0.48
CA GLU A 483 -26.35 25.32 0.65
C GLU A 483 -27.43 25.21 1.75
N GLY A 484 -27.99 26.34 2.17
CA GLY A 484 -29.08 26.45 3.16
C GLY A 484 -28.63 26.21 4.61
N SER A 485 -29.58 25.79 5.45
CA SER A 485 -29.34 25.39 6.85
C SER A 485 -28.79 23.97 6.93
N LEU A 486 -27.60 23.83 6.36
CA LEU A 486 -26.83 22.60 6.36
C LEU A 486 -25.40 22.94 6.76
N LEU A 487 -24.83 22.15 7.65
CA LEU A 487 -23.45 22.28 8.07
C LEU A 487 -22.80 20.91 8.27
N THR A 488 -21.49 20.87 8.25
CA THR A 488 -20.72 19.64 8.45
C THR A 488 -20.00 19.69 9.78
N VAL A 489 -20.22 18.68 10.64
CA VAL A 489 -19.60 18.60 11.98
C VAL A 489 -18.67 17.41 12.10
N GLY A 490 -17.61 17.59 12.89
CA GLY A 490 -16.77 16.49 13.37
C GLY A 490 -17.40 15.78 14.57
N ASP A 491 -16.66 14.81 15.11
CA ASP A 491 -17.08 13.92 16.21
C ASP A 491 -17.60 14.65 17.45
N ASP A 492 -17.13 15.87 17.73
CA ASP A 492 -17.52 16.62 18.92
C ASP A 492 -18.73 17.54 18.71
N GLY A 493 -19.20 17.70 17.48
CA GLY A 493 -20.29 18.60 17.08
C GLY A 493 -19.86 19.99 16.60
N SER A 494 -18.56 20.29 16.44
CA SER A 494 -18.10 21.55 15.85
C SER A 494 -17.96 21.46 14.32
N ARG A 495 -18.24 22.56 13.64
CA ARG A 495 -17.89 22.75 12.22
C ARG A 495 -16.37 22.84 12.03
N TYR A 496 -15.88 22.54 10.83
CA TYR A 496 -14.44 22.52 10.55
C TYR A 496 -14.04 22.99 9.13
N PHE A 497 -14.99 23.35 8.26
CA PHE A 497 -14.75 24.01 6.98
C PHE A 497 -16.02 24.74 6.48
N ALA A 498 -15.87 25.55 5.43
CA ALA A 498 -17.00 26.15 4.69
C ALA A 498 -17.54 25.17 3.65
N GLU A 499 -18.83 24.85 3.70
CA GLU A 499 -19.45 23.76 2.93
C GLU A 499 -19.66 24.07 1.42
N ASP A 500 -19.52 25.32 1.00
CA ASP A 500 -19.82 25.82 -0.34
C ASP A 500 -18.59 26.00 -1.25
N VAL A 501 -17.41 25.70 -0.74
CA VAL A 501 -16.16 25.89 -1.50
C VAL A 501 -16.03 24.81 -2.58
N ALA A 502 -15.62 25.24 -3.77
CA ALA A 502 -15.40 24.36 -4.91
C ALA A 502 -14.37 23.27 -4.57
N ASN A 503 -14.65 22.03 -4.96
CA ASN A 503 -13.77 20.90 -4.70
C ASN A 503 -12.50 20.98 -5.57
N ARG A 504 -11.33 21.10 -4.94
CA ARG A 504 -9.99 21.09 -5.57
C ARG A 504 -9.24 19.80 -5.21
N HIS A 505 -9.79 18.67 -5.64
CA HIS A 505 -9.36 17.33 -5.20
C HIS A 505 -9.20 17.21 -3.67
N GLY A 506 -10.19 17.73 -2.95
CA GLY A 506 -10.27 17.72 -1.50
C GLY A 506 -9.51 18.83 -0.78
N HIS A 507 -8.74 19.65 -1.50
CA HIS A 507 -7.94 20.69 -0.88
C HIS A 507 -8.80 21.89 -0.48
N ILE A 508 -8.67 22.30 0.78
CA ILE A 508 -9.16 23.58 1.28
C ILE A 508 -7.98 24.50 1.61
N TYR A 509 -8.23 25.80 1.54
CA TYR A 509 -7.25 26.79 2.00
C TYR A 509 -7.27 26.87 3.52
N ASP A 510 -6.14 26.54 4.14
CA ASP A 510 -5.96 26.55 5.58
C ASP A 510 -4.68 27.33 5.94
N HIS A 511 -4.86 28.59 6.35
CA HIS A 511 -3.85 29.50 6.88
C HIS A 511 -2.57 29.62 6.03
N GLY A 512 -2.72 29.72 4.70
CA GLY A 512 -1.58 29.91 3.78
C GLY A 512 -1.24 28.69 2.94
N LEU A 513 -1.82 27.52 3.25
CA LEU A 513 -1.56 26.27 2.54
C LEU A 513 -2.87 25.64 2.08
N TRP A 514 -2.88 25.14 0.85
CA TRP A 514 -3.95 24.27 0.40
C TRP A 514 -3.64 22.84 0.84
N ARG A 515 -4.58 22.18 1.51
CA ARG A 515 -4.42 20.81 2.02
C ARG A 515 -5.76 20.10 2.12
N VAL A 516 -5.75 18.77 2.01
CA VAL A 516 -6.93 17.98 2.38
C VAL A 516 -7.19 18.16 3.89
N PRO A 517 -8.41 18.51 4.33
CA PRO A 517 -8.70 18.67 5.75
C PRO A 517 -8.43 17.36 6.51
N PRO A 518 -8.01 17.43 7.79
CA PRO A 518 -7.85 16.25 8.61
C PRO A 518 -9.12 15.39 8.64
N ALA A 519 -8.98 14.10 8.40
CA ALA A 519 -10.11 13.18 8.45
C ALA A 519 -10.60 13.01 9.90
N HIS A 520 -11.90 13.23 10.12
CA HIS A 520 -12.57 12.90 11.38
C HIS A 520 -13.14 11.48 11.32
N ALA A 521 -13.33 10.85 12.48
CA ALA A 521 -13.76 9.45 12.51
C ALA A 521 -15.24 9.30 12.18
N HIS A 522 -16.08 10.27 12.58
CA HIS A 522 -17.53 10.25 12.39
C HIS A 522 -18.06 11.62 11.94
N PRO A 523 -17.66 12.13 10.76
CA PRO A 523 -18.21 13.37 10.25
C PRO A 523 -19.69 13.20 9.90
N HIS A 524 -20.50 14.24 10.14
CA HIS A 524 -21.92 14.25 9.84
C HIS A 524 -22.33 15.52 9.13
N LEU A 525 -23.19 15.40 8.11
CA LEU A 525 -24.00 16.53 7.64
C LEU A 525 -25.17 16.70 8.60
N VAL A 526 -25.41 17.92 9.09
CA VAL A 526 -26.52 18.27 9.99
C VAL A 526 -27.38 19.34 9.32
N PHE A 527 -28.70 19.16 9.33
CA PHE A 527 -29.65 20.09 8.71
C PHE A 527 -31.04 20.09 9.36
N ASP A 528 -31.86 21.10 9.07
CA ASP A 528 -33.23 21.27 9.61
C ASP A 528 -34.34 20.70 8.71
N GLN A 529 -35.59 20.83 9.16
CA GLN A 529 -36.78 20.38 8.41
C GLN A 529 -36.94 21.09 7.06
N ALA A 530 -36.66 22.38 6.96
CA ALA A 530 -36.81 23.10 5.70
C ALA A 530 -35.80 22.60 4.65
N LYS A 531 -34.58 22.22 5.05
CA LYS A 531 -33.61 21.57 4.15
C LYS A 531 -34.01 20.13 3.86
N TYR A 532 -34.58 19.39 4.82
CA TYR A 532 -35.15 18.07 4.55
C TYR A 532 -36.21 18.12 3.43
N ASP A 533 -37.14 19.08 3.52
CA ASP A 533 -38.23 19.23 2.55
C ASP A 533 -37.73 19.64 1.16
N GLU A 534 -36.66 20.44 1.11
CA GLU A 534 -35.95 20.80 -0.12
C GLU A 534 -35.30 19.56 -0.77
N LEU A 535 -34.55 18.77 0.01
CA LEU A 535 -33.90 17.54 -0.47
C LEU A 535 -34.92 16.49 -0.94
N ALA A 536 -36.09 16.41 -0.28
CA ALA A 536 -37.17 15.51 -0.66
C ALA A 536 -37.78 15.83 -2.04
N GLN A 537 -37.65 17.09 -2.48
CA GLN A 537 -38.12 17.57 -3.79
C GLN A 537 -36.98 17.70 -4.81
N GLY A 538 -35.73 17.46 -4.38
CA GLY A 538 -34.53 17.60 -5.19
C GLY A 538 -34.28 16.42 -6.14
N PRO A 539 -33.16 16.46 -6.87
CA PRO A 539 -32.79 15.40 -7.83
C PRO A 539 -32.38 14.08 -7.17
N HIS A 540 -32.02 14.11 -5.87
CA HIS A 540 -31.53 12.96 -5.11
C HIS A 540 -32.31 12.74 -3.79
N PRO A 541 -33.63 12.48 -3.83
CA PRO A 541 -34.41 12.26 -2.60
C PRO A 541 -33.98 10.99 -1.84
N GLU A 542 -33.34 10.03 -2.50
CA GLU A 542 -32.82 8.80 -1.91
C GLU A 542 -31.78 9.02 -0.79
N VAL A 543 -31.14 10.19 -0.75
CA VAL A 543 -30.21 10.54 0.36
C VAL A 543 -30.92 10.56 1.71
N LEU A 544 -32.24 10.81 1.72
CA LEU A 544 -33.07 10.87 2.91
C LEU A 544 -33.30 9.48 3.55
N GLU A 545 -33.01 8.40 2.83
CA GLU A 545 -33.05 7.03 3.40
C GLU A 545 -31.93 6.81 4.43
N ARG A 546 -30.92 7.70 4.46
CA ARG A 546 -29.71 7.59 5.30
C ARG A 546 -29.77 8.46 6.56
N VAL A 547 -30.85 9.22 6.76
CA VAL A 547 -30.90 10.22 7.83
C VAL A 547 -31.25 9.59 9.18
N VAL A 548 -30.67 10.13 10.23
CA VAL A 548 -31.21 10.03 11.59
C VAL A 548 -31.97 11.32 11.91
N LYS A 549 -33.03 11.22 12.73
CA LYS A 549 -33.91 12.33 13.09
C LYS A 549 -33.99 12.49 14.61
N ALA A 550 -34.00 13.74 15.08
CA ALA A 550 -34.38 14.08 16.45
C ALA A 550 -35.18 15.38 16.51
N ASP A 551 -36.07 15.51 17.50
CA ASP A 551 -36.89 16.71 17.69
C ASP A 551 -36.10 17.90 18.28
N SER A 552 -34.86 17.67 18.74
CA SER A 552 -33.98 18.70 19.31
C SER A 552 -32.51 18.43 19.01
N LEU A 553 -31.67 19.47 19.06
CA LEU A 553 -30.22 19.35 18.86
C LEU A 553 -29.54 18.49 19.94
N ASP A 554 -30.04 18.52 21.19
CA ASP A 554 -29.54 17.63 22.24
C ASP A 554 -29.81 16.15 21.91
N GLY A 555 -31.02 15.86 21.43
CA GLY A 555 -31.38 14.53 20.94
C GLY A 555 -30.52 14.11 19.74
N LEU A 556 -30.32 15.01 18.78
CA LEU A 556 -29.50 14.72 17.59
C LEU A 556 -28.05 14.44 17.96
N ALA A 557 -27.45 15.29 18.82
CA ALA A 557 -26.07 15.12 19.28
C ALA A 557 -25.85 13.74 19.91
N LYS A 558 -26.79 13.28 20.75
CA LYS A 558 -26.74 11.94 21.36
C LYS A 558 -26.81 10.81 20.33
N LEU A 559 -27.59 10.97 19.26
CA LEU A 559 -27.70 9.96 18.20
C LEU A 559 -26.42 9.84 17.38
N ILE A 560 -25.75 10.96 17.10
CA ILE A 560 -24.52 10.99 16.28
C ILE A 560 -23.23 10.87 17.10
N GLY A 561 -23.33 10.80 18.44
CA GLY A 561 -22.19 10.72 19.34
C GLY A 561 -21.46 12.04 19.62
N ALA A 562 -22.05 13.17 19.22
CA ALA A 562 -21.52 14.52 19.45
C ALA A 562 -21.84 15.05 20.86
N ARG A 563 -21.21 16.17 21.24
CA ARG A 563 -21.49 16.86 22.50
C ARG A 563 -22.71 17.79 22.34
N PRO A 564 -23.80 17.59 23.11
CA PRO A 564 -25.02 18.40 22.97
C PRO A 564 -24.79 19.90 23.05
N GLU A 565 -23.97 20.34 23.99
CA GLU A 565 -23.66 21.76 24.22
C GLU A 565 -22.81 22.36 23.10
N VAL A 566 -21.99 21.56 22.42
CA VAL A 566 -21.17 22.03 21.31
C VAL A 566 -22.01 22.15 20.06
N LEU A 567 -22.79 21.12 19.71
CA LEU A 567 -23.66 21.16 18.54
C LEU A 567 -24.67 22.31 18.63
N ALA A 568 -25.28 22.51 19.80
CA ALA A 568 -26.19 23.63 20.03
C ALA A 568 -25.53 24.99 19.78
N LYS A 569 -24.31 25.20 20.31
CA LYS A 569 -23.54 26.43 20.07
C LYS A 569 -23.08 26.59 18.63
N THR A 570 -22.78 25.49 17.93
CA THR A 570 -22.42 25.49 16.51
C THR A 570 -23.58 26.03 15.67
N VAL A 571 -24.80 25.52 15.90
CA VAL A 571 -26.01 26.01 15.21
C VAL A 571 -26.33 27.46 15.59
N GLU A 572 -26.23 27.82 16.88
CA GLU A 572 -26.42 29.20 17.35
C GLU A 572 -25.48 30.19 16.64
N ARG A 573 -24.18 29.86 16.54
CA ARG A 573 -23.20 30.68 15.81
C ARG A 573 -23.51 30.76 14.32
N PHE A 574 -23.85 29.63 13.69
CA PHE A 574 -24.20 29.60 12.26
C PHE A 574 -25.40 30.51 11.95
N ASN A 575 -26.43 30.48 12.78
CA ASN A 575 -27.59 31.36 12.65
C ASN A 575 -27.21 32.84 12.84
N LEU A 576 -26.42 33.16 13.86
CA LEU A 576 -25.91 34.51 14.09
C LEU A 576 -25.13 35.05 12.87
N PHE A 577 -24.27 34.23 12.28
CA PHE A 577 -23.49 34.59 11.10
C PHE A 577 -24.35 34.79 9.85
N THR A 578 -25.41 33.97 9.72
CA THR A 578 -26.40 34.17 8.65
C THR A 578 -27.12 35.51 8.81
N GLU A 579 -27.53 35.88 10.03
CA GLU A 579 -28.17 37.17 10.32
C GLU A 579 -27.24 38.36 10.08
N GLN A 580 -25.96 38.21 10.42
CA GLN A 580 -24.94 39.25 10.23
C GLN A 580 -24.49 39.38 8.76
N GLY A 581 -24.73 38.35 7.95
CA GLY A 581 -24.31 38.32 6.55
C GLY A 581 -22.82 38.06 6.37
N GLU A 582 -22.18 37.34 7.29
CA GLU A 582 -20.76 36.95 7.22
C GLU A 582 -20.49 35.73 8.12
N ASP A 583 -19.92 34.64 7.56
CA ASP A 583 -19.41 33.50 8.34
C ASP A 583 -18.01 33.81 8.88
N TYR A 584 -17.93 34.24 10.13
CA TYR A 584 -16.66 34.57 10.78
C TYR A 584 -15.83 33.34 11.17
N GLU A 585 -16.37 32.11 11.10
CA GLU A 585 -15.67 30.89 11.51
C GLU A 585 -14.93 30.25 10.32
N PHE A 586 -15.59 30.17 9.15
CA PHE A 586 -15.01 29.52 7.97
C PHE A 586 -15.13 30.31 6.67
N HIS A 587 -15.73 31.50 6.69
CA HIS A 587 -15.89 32.35 5.51
C HIS A 587 -16.72 31.72 4.38
N ARG A 588 -17.68 30.84 4.71
CA ARG A 588 -18.73 30.39 3.79
C ARG A 588 -19.46 31.59 3.21
N ASN A 589 -19.78 31.55 1.91
CA ASN A 589 -20.50 32.63 1.25
C ASN A 589 -21.90 32.79 1.89
N PRO A 590 -22.24 33.96 2.47
CA PRO A 590 -23.54 34.18 3.09
C PRO A 590 -24.73 33.98 2.15
N ALA A 591 -24.53 34.13 0.83
CA ALA A 591 -25.57 33.87 -0.16
C ALA A 591 -25.98 32.39 -0.23
N THR A 592 -25.13 31.47 0.23
CA THR A 592 -25.43 30.04 0.29
C THR A 592 -25.99 29.62 1.65
N MET A 593 -26.16 30.55 2.60
CA MET A 593 -26.56 30.25 3.98
C MET A 593 -28.04 30.58 4.23
N ARG A 594 -28.71 29.71 5.00
CA ARG A 594 -30.02 29.96 5.59
C ARG A 594 -29.96 29.56 7.06
N ALA A 595 -30.49 30.38 7.96
CA ALA A 595 -30.53 30.04 9.37
C ALA A 595 -31.36 28.77 9.60
N PHE A 596 -30.93 27.95 10.56
CA PHE A 596 -31.67 26.80 11.04
C PHE A 596 -32.94 27.23 11.76
N ASP A 597 -34.04 26.58 11.42
CA ASP A 597 -35.31 26.71 12.14
C ASP A 597 -35.33 25.85 13.42
N ASP A 598 -36.37 26.05 14.25
CA ASP A 598 -36.71 25.12 15.32
C ASP A 598 -37.10 23.75 14.73
N GLY A 599 -36.66 22.68 15.40
CA GLY A 599 -36.65 21.31 14.88
C GLY A 599 -37.95 20.77 14.25
N PRO A 600 -37.89 19.57 13.64
CA PRO A 600 -36.85 18.55 13.87
C PRO A 600 -35.54 18.79 13.10
N TYR A 601 -34.49 18.15 13.59
CA TYR A 601 -33.15 18.16 13.01
C TYR A 601 -32.76 16.77 12.51
N TYR A 602 -31.91 16.76 11.49
CA TYR A 602 -31.50 15.56 10.76
C TYR A 602 -29.99 15.49 10.66
N ALA A 603 -29.46 14.27 10.57
CA ALA A 603 -28.05 14.06 10.23
C ALA A 603 -27.82 12.89 9.28
N ILE A 604 -26.80 12.99 8.42
CA ILE A 604 -26.31 11.92 7.55
C ILE A 604 -24.87 11.61 7.93
N ALA A 605 -24.57 10.35 8.19
CA ALA A 605 -23.21 9.88 8.48
C ALA A 605 -22.35 9.89 7.21
N MET A 606 -21.17 10.50 7.31
CA MET A 606 -20.22 10.67 6.22
C MET A 606 -18.89 9.99 6.54
N LEU A 607 -18.04 9.83 5.53
CA LEU A 607 -16.63 9.41 5.66
C LEU A 607 -15.77 10.21 4.68
N GLN A 608 -14.49 10.41 5.03
CA GLN A 608 -13.52 11.02 4.12
C GLN A 608 -13.06 10.01 3.07
N VAL A 609 -13.09 10.43 1.82
CA VAL A 609 -12.64 9.70 0.65
C VAL A 609 -11.13 9.84 0.48
N MET A 610 -10.52 8.82 -0.07
CA MET A 610 -9.19 8.88 -0.67
C MET A 610 -9.27 8.43 -2.13
N LEU A 611 -8.86 9.31 -3.03
CA LEU A 611 -8.76 9.04 -4.45
C LEU A 611 -7.53 8.19 -4.73
N ASN A 612 -6.37 8.68 -4.32
CA ASN A 612 -5.09 7.99 -4.38
C ASN A 612 -4.08 8.60 -3.38
N THR A 613 -3.05 7.85 -3.03
CA THR A 613 -1.88 8.36 -2.29
C THR A 613 -0.76 8.74 -3.26
N GLN A 614 0.02 9.76 -2.93
CA GLN A 614 1.21 10.17 -3.71
C GLN A 614 2.52 9.66 -3.09
N GLY A 615 2.47 9.12 -1.87
CA GLY A 615 3.64 8.66 -1.15
C GLY A 615 4.28 7.39 -1.72
N GLY A 616 5.61 7.35 -1.72
CA GLY A 616 6.36 6.14 -2.08
C GLY A 616 7.85 6.40 -2.37
N PRO A 617 8.53 5.50 -3.11
CA PRO A 617 9.94 5.66 -3.43
C PRO A 617 10.20 6.90 -4.29
N ARG A 618 11.24 7.65 -3.91
CA ARG A 618 11.72 8.77 -4.73
C ARG A 618 12.37 8.23 -6.01
N ARG A 619 12.15 8.96 -7.11
CA ARG A 619 12.77 8.67 -8.41
C ARG A 619 13.33 9.93 -9.05
N ASN A 620 14.26 9.75 -9.98
CA ASN A 620 14.83 10.85 -10.78
C ASN A 620 14.13 11.00 -12.15
N SER A 621 14.55 11.98 -12.96
CA SER A 621 14.00 12.26 -14.30
C SER A 621 14.09 11.08 -15.28
N ARG A 622 14.96 10.10 -15.02
CA ARG A 622 15.08 8.85 -15.78
C ARG A 622 14.20 7.73 -15.23
N ALA A 623 13.29 8.04 -14.32
CA ALA A 623 12.45 7.09 -13.60
C ALA A 623 13.24 6.04 -12.78
N GLU A 624 14.51 6.28 -12.49
CA GLU A 624 15.32 5.41 -11.63
C GLU A 624 14.97 5.69 -10.17
N ILE A 625 14.69 4.65 -9.39
CA ILE A 625 14.50 4.79 -7.95
C ILE A 625 15.86 5.08 -7.30
N VAL A 626 15.89 6.04 -6.38
CA VAL A 626 17.13 6.50 -5.73
C VAL A 626 17.18 6.10 -4.26
N ASP A 627 18.40 5.96 -3.73
CA ASP A 627 18.65 5.81 -2.29
C ASP A 627 18.62 7.17 -1.56
N PRO A 628 18.68 7.21 -0.20
CA PRO A 628 18.68 8.46 0.56
C PRO A 628 19.89 9.38 0.32
N GLN A 629 20.88 8.94 -0.47
CA GLN A 629 22.00 9.77 -0.94
C GLN A 629 21.76 10.31 -2.36
N GLY A 630 20.56 10.10 -2.92
CA GLY A 630 20.18 10.50 -4.27
C GLY A 630 20.83 9.66 -5.37
N GLN A 631 21.46 8.53 -5.03
CA GLN A 631 22.09 7.66 -6.03
C GLN A 631 21.08 6.63 -6.57
N PRO A 632 21.01 6.42 -7.89
CA PRO A 632 20.17 5.38 -8.46
C PRO A 632 20.46 4.00 -7.87
N ILE A 633 19.41 3.26 -7.52
CA ILE A 633 19.46 1.84 -7.23
C ILE A 633 19.55 1.11 -8.58
N PRO A 634 20.66 0.41 -8.88
CA PRO A 634 20.85 -0.14 -10.21
C PRO A 634 19.75 -1.12 -10.60
N HIS A 635 19.24 -0.96 -11.81
CA HIS A 635 18.21 -1.80 -12.44
C HIS A 635 16.80 -1.68 -11.82
N LEU A 636 16.57 -0.68 -10.96
CA LEU A 636 15.25 -0.45 -10.35
C LEU A 636 14.64 0.88 -10.83
N TYR A 637 13.41 0.78 -11.34
CA TYR A 637 12.67 1.91 -11.90
C TYR A 637 11.30 2.03 -11.24
N GLY A 638 10.72 3.22 -11.24
CA GLY A 638 9.40 3.50 -10.64
C GLY A 638 8.55 4.41 -11.52
N ALA A 639 7.23 4.21 -11.53
CA ALA A 639 6.30 5.05 -12.25
C ALA A 639 4.88 5.06 -11.64
N GLY A 640 4.10 6.09 -11.98
CA GLY A 640 2.75 6.31 -11.46
C GLY A 640 2.75 6.89 -10.05
N GLU A 641 1.63 6.72 -9.36
CA GLU A 641 1.36 7.26 -8.02
C GLU A 641 2.24 6.64 -6.91
N LEU A 642 2.99 5.56 -7.20
CA LEU A 642 3.97 4.98 -6.29
C LEU A 642 5.17 5.95 -6.15
N GLY A 643 5.07 6.87 -5.19
CA GLY A 643 5.99 7.99 -5.08
C GLY A 643 5.75 9.02 -6.18
N GLY A 644 4.51 9.50 -6.28
CA GLY A 644 4.06 10.48 -7.25
C GLY A 644 4.80 11.82 -7.17
N VAL A 645 4.96 12.49 -8.31
CA VAL A 645 5.61 13.81 -8.43
C VAL A 645 4.69 14.95 -7.98
N CYS A 646 3.38 14.71 -7.96
CA CYS A 646 2.38 15.65 -7.46
C CYS A 646 2.53 15.81 -5.95
N ALA A 647 2.93 17.00 -5.52
CA ALA A 647 3.08 17.34 -4.12
C ALA A 647 2.36 18.65 -3.80
N GLY A 648 1.70 18.69 -2.64
CA GLY A 648 1.07 19.90 -2.12
C GLY A 648 -0.31 20.10 -2.69
N GLN A 649 -0.38 20.60 -3.92
CA GLN A 649 -1.62 20.78 -4.66
C GLN A 649 -1.67 19.86 -5.86
N TYR A 650 -2.88 19.50 -6.28
CA TYR A 650 -3.09 18.61 -7.40
C TYR A 650 -4.02 19.21 -8.44
N GLN A 651 -3.56 19.25 -9.68
CA GLN A 651 -4.40 19.57 -10.81
C GLN A 651 -4.93 18.27 -11.44
N GLY A 652 -6.23 18.23 -11.70
CA GLY A 652 -6.89 17.13 -12.39
C GLY A 652 -6.12 16.64 -13.61
N GLY A 653 -6.09 15.31 -13.76
CA GLY A 653 -5.45 14.62 -14.87
C GLY A 653 -3.92 14.49 -14.78
N GLN A 654 -3.26 15.09 -13.79
CA GLN A 654 -1.83 14.95 -13.58
C GLN A 654 -1.43 13.49 -13.28
N ASN A 655 -2.11 12.78 -12.36
CA ASN A 655 -1.75 11.39 -12.03
C ASN A 655 -1.74 10.46 -13.26
N VAL A 656 -2.67 10.67 -14.19
CA VAL A 656 -2.75 9.87 -15.42
C VAL A 656 -1.68 10.31 -16.42
N ALA A 657 -1.39 11.60 -16.54
CA ALA A 657 -0.27 12.10 -17.34
C ALA A 657 1.06 11.50 -16.84
N GLU A 658 1.28 11.50 -15.53
CA GLU A 658 2.44 10.91 -14.88
C GLU A 658 2.59 9.41 -15.21
N CYS A 659 1.49 8.66 -15.17
CA CYS A 659 1.48 7.25 -15.58
C CYS A 659 2.01 7.05 -17.01
N LEU A 660 1.61 7.91 -17.95
CA LEU A 660 2.04 7.80 -19.35
C LEU A 660 3.49 8.27 -19.54
N ILE A 661 3.88 9.38 -18.90
CA ILE A 661 5.20 9.99 -19.04
C ILE A 661 6.26 9.09 -18.39
N PHE A 662 6.16 8.87 -17.08
CA PHE A 662 7.16 8.08 -16.35
C PHE A 662 7.02 6.59 -16.64
N GLY A 663 5.83 6.09 -16.99
CA GLY A 663 5.68 4.72 -17.48
C GLY A 663 6.49 4.49 -18.76
N LYS A 664 6.42 5.41 -19.73
CA LYS A 664 7.22 5.34 -20.97
C LYS A 664 8.72 5.39 -20.66
N ILE A 665 9.15 6.37 -19.85
CA ILE A 665 10.56 6.55 -19.48
C ILE A 665 11.10 5.31 -18.74
N ALA A 666 10.37 4.81 -17.75
CA ALA A 666 10.76 3.61 -16.98
C ALA A 666 10.87 2.38 -17.89
N GLY A 667 9.88 2.15 -18.77
CA GLY A 667 9.91 1.03 -19.71
C GLY A 667 11.11 1.07 -20.66
N GLN A 668 11.38 2.23 -21.25
CA GLN A 668 12.51 2.42 -22.17
C GLN A 668 13.86 2.24 -21.47
N ASN A 669 14.04 2.83 -20.29
CA ASN A 669 15.29 2.73 -19.53
C ASN A 669 15.51 1.34 -18.91
N ALA A 670 14.43 0.66 -18.51
CA ALA A 670 14.50 -0.72 -18.05
C ALA A 670 14.87 -1.68 -19.18
N ALA A 671 14.49 -1.40 -20.42
CA ALA A 671 14.78 -2.26 -21.57
C ALA A 671 16.23 -2.17 -22.09
N VAL A 672 16.98 -1.11 -21.73
CA VAL A 672 18.37 -0.95 -22.17
C VAL A 672 19.21 -2.15 -21.67
N PRO A 673 19.90 -2.89 -22.57
CA PRO A 673 20.76 -4.00 -22.18
C PRO A 673 21.87 -3.56 -21.22
N LYS A 674 22.04 -4.28 -20.12
CA LYS A 674 23.03 -3.98 -19.08
C LYS A 674 23.93 -5.18 -18.78
N PRO A 675 25.15 -4.95 -18.25
CA PRO A 675 25.98 -6.02 -17.73
C PRO A 675 25.18 -6.85 -16.72
N GLN A 676 25.27 -8.18 -16.86
CA GLN A 676 24.53 -9.06 -15.97
C GLN A 676 25.09 -8.98 -14.55
N PRO A 677 24.23 -8.81 -13.53
CA PRO A 677 24.68 -8.78 -12.16
C PRO A 677 25.33 -10.13 -11.78
N VAL A 678 26.48 -10.09 -11.11
CA VAL A 678 27.22 -11.28 -10.65
C VAL A 678 26.93 -11.49 -9.17
N ALA A 679 26.77 -12.73 -8.72
CA ALA A 679 26.57 -13.04 -7.31
C ALA A 679 27.80 -12.62 -6.47
N GLN A 680 27.57 -12.30 -5.20
CA GLN A 680 28.66 -12.09 -4.24
C GLN A 680 29.56 -13.33 -4.18
N GLY A 681 30.79 -13.24 -4.68
CA GLY A 681 31.75 -14.35 -4.74
C GLY A 681 32.43 -14.59 -6.10
N GLY A 682 31.97 -13.92 -7.17
CA GLY A 682 32.77 -13.77 -8.40
C GLY A 682 32.64 -14.86 -9.45
N GLN A 683 31.58 -15.68 -9.44
CA GLN A 683 31.20 -16.50 -10.60
C GLN A 683 29.81 -16.14 -11.12
N ALA A 684 29.65 -16.16 -12.44
CA ALA A 684 28.34 -15.98 -13.05
C ALA A 684 27.44 -17.14 -12.65
N VAL A 685 26.29 -16.87 -12.01
CA VAL A 685 25.29 -17.89 -11.72
C VAL A 685 24.83 -18.46 -13.07
N ALA A 686 25.26 -19.69 -13.33
CA ALA A 686 25.00 -20.34 -14.60
C ALA A 686 23.48 -20.43 -14.84
N ALA A 687 23.04 -19.96 -16.00
CA ALA A 687 21.71 -20.32 -16.50
C ALA A 687 21.57 -21.86 -16.47
N PRO A 688 20.38 -22.41 -16.20
CA PRO A 688 20.19 -23.85 -16.06
C PRO A 688 20.85 -24.62 -17.20
N ALA A 689 21.56 -25.69 -16.86
CA ALA A 689 22.30 -26.51 -17.82
C ALA A 689 21.35 -27.03 -18.92
N GLY A 690 21.45 -26.43 -20.12
CA GLY A 690 20.64 -26.76 -21.29
C GLY A 690 19.95 -25.59 -22.00
N SER A 691 19.99 -24.36 -21.48
CA SER A 691 19.28 -23.21 -22.06
C SER A 691 20.14 -22.36 -23.01
N GLY A 692 19.86 -22.40 -24.32
CA GLY A 692 19.71 -21.10 -25.00
C GLY A 692 18.62 -20.32 -24.28
N GLN A 693 18.73 -19.00 -24.10
CA GLN A 693 17.82 -18.17 -23.26
C GLN A 693 16.34 -18.64 -23.33
N VAL A 694 15.92 -19.50 -22.39
CA VAL A 694 14.52 -19.93 -22.29
C VAL A 694 13.86 -18.89 -21.42
N PHE A 695 13.14 -17.96 -22.04
CA PHE A 695 12.55 -16.84 -21.31
C PHE A 695 11.46 -17.31 -20.33
N SER A 696 10.58 -18.21 -20.76
CA SER A 696 9.56 -18.77 -19.87
C SER A 696 8.93 -20.03 -20.46
N THR A 697 8.59 -20.99 -19.60
CA THR A 697 7.68 -22.10 -19.94
C THR A 697 6.25 -21.85 -19.45
N PHE A 698 6.02 -20.76 -18.72
CA PHE A 698 4.70 -20.39 -18.21
C PHE A 698 3.89 -19.74 -19.32
N LYS A 699 2.59 -20.05 -19.35
CA LYS A 699 1.67 -19.40 -20.30
C LYS A 699 1.34 -17.99 -19.81
N SER A 700 1.27 -17.07 -20.76
CA SER A 700 0.64 -15.77 -20.56
C SER A 700 -0.86 -15.95 -20.35
N ASP A 701 -1.44 -15.20 -19.41
CA ASP A 701 -2.87 -15.19 -19.15
C ASP A 701 -3.61 -14.32 -20.17
N ILE A 702 -2.97 -13.25 -20.66
CA ILE A 702 -3.55 -12.38 -21.70
C ILE A 702 -3.53 -13.08 -23.06
N GLY A 703 -4.66 -13.03 -23.78
CA GLY A 703 -4.81 -13.57 -25.14
C GLY A 703 -5.53 -14.93 -25.24
N GLY A 704 -5.92 -15.53 -24.11
CA GLY A 704 -6.82 -16.69 -24.11
C GLY A 704 -8.29 -16.25 -24.23
N ARG A 705 -9.01 -16.70 -25.26
CA ARG A 705 -10.48 -16.59 -25.26
C ARG A 705 -11.05 -17.58 -24.25
N LEU A 706 -11.93 -17.11 -23.36
CA LEU A 706 -12.69 -17.97 -22.46
C LEU A 706 -13.45 -19.02 -23.29
N ASP A 707 -13.07 -20.29 -23.13
CA ASP A 707 -13.73 -21.43 -23.78
C ASP A 707 -14.94 -21.85 -22.95
N VAL A 708 -16.14 -21.68 -23.51
CA VAL A 708 -17.41 -21.94 -22.82
C VAL A 708 -18.15 -23.01 -23.61
N PRO A 709 -18.43 -24.19 -23.01
CA PRO A 709 -19.19 -25.23 -23.69
C PRO A 709 -20.62 -24.75 -23.95
N LEU A 710 -21.10 -25.00 -25.17
CA LEU A 710 -22.46 -24.65 -25.61
C LEU A 710 -23.30 -25.90 -25.83
N GLY A 711 -24.53 -25.87 -25.29
CA GLY A 711 -25.58 -26.84 -25.60
C GLY A 711 -26.37 -26.47 -26.86
N PRO A 712 -27.38 -27.29 -27.23
CA PRO A 712 -28.29 -26.97 -28.32
C PRO A 712 -28.97 -25.61 -28.12
N ASN A 713 -29.10 -24.83 -29.19
CA ASN A 713 -29.69 -23.49 -29.20
C ASN A 713 -29.04 -22.47 -28.24
N GLN A 714 -27.78 -22.70 -27.88
CA GLN A 714 -26.98 -21.75 -27.10
C GLN A 714 -25.95 -21.04 -27.97
N TYR A 715 -25.81 -19.74 -27.75
CA TYR A 715 -24.91 -18.85 -28.49
C TYR A 715 -24.11 -18.00 -27.52
N LEU A 716 -22.84 -17.73 -27.84
CA LEU A 716 -21.99 -16.87 -27.01
C LEU A 716 -21.92 -15.49 -27.60
N GLY A 717 -22.30 -14.51 -26.80
CA GLY A 717 -22.17 -13.10 -27.09
C GLY A 717 -21.05 -12.48 -26.31
N ARG A 718 -20.33 -11.55 -26.93
CA ARG A 718 -19.17 -10.89 -26.33
C ARG A 718 -19.25 -9.38 -26.47
N SER A 719 -18.81 -8.65 -25.45
CA SER A 719 -18.74 -7.19 -25.50
C SER A 719 -17.55 -6.64 -24.71
N ASN A 720 -16.84 -5.70 -25.33
CA ASN A 720 -15.80 -4.88 -24.70
C ASN A 720 -16.30 -3.48 -24.33
N ALA A 721 -17.62 -3.25 -24.37
CA ALA A 721 -18.20 -1.95 -24.02
C ALA A 721 -18.21 -1.68 -22.50
N GLY A 722 -18.06 -2.71 -21.66
CA GLY A 722 -18.04 -2.63 -20.19
C GLY A 722 -16.74 -2.07 -19.61
N MET A 723 -16.69 -1.71 -18.33
CA MET A 723 -15.46 -1.18 -17.69
C MET A 723 -14.37 -2.23 -17.46
N GLY A 724 -14.75 -3.50 -17.33
CA GLY A 724 -13.85 -4.61 -17.01
C GLY A 724 -13.27 -5.34 -18.24
N ALA A 725 -12.88 -6.60 -18.04
CA ALA A 725 -12.57 -7.51 -19.14
C ALA A 725 -13.82 -7.78 -20.01
N GLU A 726 -13.62 -8.47 -21.14
CA GLU A 726 -14.69 -8.83 -22.06
C GLU A 726 -15.89 -9.47 -21.32
N MET A 727 -17.06 -8.86 -21.46
CA MET A 727 -18.30 -9.44 -20.97
C MET A 727 -18.72 -10.58 -21.89
N VAL A 728 -18.90 -11.76 -21.33
CA VAL A 728 -19.30 -12.96 -22.06
C VAL A 728 -20.66 -13.42 -21.56
N VAL A 729 -21.60 -13.54 -22.48
CA VAL A 729 -22.98 -13.96 -22.22
C VAL A 729 -23.26 -15.24 -23.00
N ARG A 730 -23.89 -16.20 -22.34
CA ARG A 730 -24.48 -17.39 -22.97
C ARG A 730 -25.98 -17.16 -23.10
N LEU A 731 -26.42 -17.01 -24.34
CA LEU A 731 -27.81 -16.84 -24.71
C LEU A 731 -28.42 -18.20 -25.04
N THR A 732 -29.55 -18.55 -24.45
CA THR A 732 -30.37 -19.69 -24.87
C THR A 732 -31.62 -19.20 -25.58
N VAL A 733 -31.87 -19.68 -26.79
CA VAL A 733 -33.10 -19.40 -27.55
C VAL A 733 -33.93 -20.68 -27.73
N ASP A 734 -35.23 -20.52 -27.98
CA ASP A 734 -36.06 -21.65 -28.43
C ASP A 734 -36.00 -21.83 -29.96
N ASP A 735 -36.69 -22.86 -30.46
CA ASP A 735 -36.76 -23.15 -31.90
C ASP A 735 -37.43 -22.03 -32.72
N ALA A 736 -38.18 -21.13 -32.06
CA ALA A 736 -38.74 -19.93 -32.68
C ALA A 736 -37.75 -18.74 -32.64
N GLY A 737 -36.57 -18.89 -32.06
CA GLY A 737 -35.58 -17.82 -31.89
C GLY A 737 -35.94 -16.82 -30.79
N ALA A 738 -36.90 -17.15 -29.92
CA ALA A 738 -37.22 -16.32 -28.76
C ALA A 738 -36.21 -16.59 -27.63
N ILE A 739 -35.80 -15.53 -26.95
CA ILE A 739 -34.88 -15.55 -25.82
C ILE A 739 -35.53 -16.29 -24.65
N ARG A 740 -34.88 -17.35 -24.17
CA ARG A 740 -35.33 -18.15 -23.03
C ARG A 740 -34.46 -17.98 -21.80
N ASP A 741 -33.17 -17.76 -22.01
CA ASP A 741 -32.22 -17.55 -20.93
C ASP A 741 -31.07 -16.65 -21.37
N ILE A 742 -30.57 -15.84 -20.45
CA ILE A 742 -29.41 -14.98 -20.63
C ILE A 742 -28.54 -15.21 -19.40
N GLU A 743 -27.49 -16.01 -19.56
CA GLU A 743 -26.52 -16.28 -18.50
C GLU A 743 -25.28 -15.43 -18.72
N ILE A 744 -24.92 -14.62 -17.73
CA ILE A 744 -23.66 -13.86 -17.76
C ILE A 744 -22.55 -14.82 -17.30
N VAL A 745 -21.76 -15.32 -18.25
CA VAL A 745 -20.73 -16.33 -18.01
C VAL A 745 -19.46 -15.71 -17.43
N SER A 746 -19.11 -14.52 -17.89
CA SER A 746 -17.98 -13.76 -17.38
C SER A 746 -18.27 -12.27 -17.46
N GLN A 747 -17.94 -11.54 -16.40
CA GLN A 747 -18.05 -10.10 -16.32
C GLN A 747 -17.09 -9.57 -15.25
N SER A 748 -16.69 -8.32 -15.36
CA SER A 748 -15.80 -7.70 -14.36
C SER A 748 -16.15 -6.21 -14.13
N GLU A 749 -17.43 -5.91 -14.20
CA GLU A 749 -18.00 -4.58 -13.95
C GLU A 749 -17.93 -4.23 -12.45
N THR A 750 -17.90 -2.93 -12.13
CA THR A 750 -17.62 -2.47 -10.76
C THR A 750 -18.88 -2.26 -9.90
N GLY A 751 -18.87 -2.80 -8.67
CA GLY A 751 -19.73 -2.37 -7.56
C GLY A 751 -21.17 -2.92 -7.50
N GLN A 752 -21.89 -2.54 -6.44
CA GLN A 752 -23.31 -2.90 -6.22
C GLN A 752 -24.23 -2.37 -7.35
N ILE A 753 -23.88 -1.22 -7.93
CA ILE A 753 -24.67 -0.55 -8.97
C ILE A 753 -24.69 -1.35 -10.29
N ALA A 754 -23.52 -1.83 -10.75
CA ALA A 754 -23.46 -2.75 -11.89
C ALA A 754 -24.17 -4.07 -11.56
N GLY A 755 -24.02 -4.57 -10.32
CA GLY A 755 -24.67 -5.79 -9.86
C GLY A 755 -26.21 -5.77 -9.94
N GLU A 756 -26.86 -4.63 -9.70
CA GLU A 756 -28.31 -4.51 -9.90
C GLU A 756 -28.70 -4.55 -11.39
N ALA A 757 -27.97 -3.82 -12.24
CA ALA A 757 -28.25 -3.77 -13.67
C ALA A 757 -28.08 -5.16 -14.32
N LEU A 758 -27.02 -5.87 -13.96
CA LEU A 758 -26.73 -7.21 -14.47
C LEU A 758 -27.73 -8.28 -13.98
N LYS A 759 -28.54 -8.00 -12.95
CA LYS A 759 -29.65 -8.86 -12.51
C LYS A 759 -30.96 -8.50 -13.20
N LYS A 760 -31.31 -7.21 -13.25
CA LYS A 760 -32.61 -6.72 -13.75
C LYS A 760 -32.72 -6.82 -15.27
N LEU A 761 -31.66 -6.47 -16.00
CA LEU A 761 -31.72 -6.37 -17.45
C LEU A 761 -31.94 -7.73 -18.16
N PRO A 762 -31.29 -8.84 -17.77
CA PRO A 762 -31.61 -10.15 -18.34
C PRO A 762 -33.09 -10.52 -18.22
N GLU A 763 -33.70 -10.30 -17.05
CA GLU A 763 -35.12 -10.58 -16.81
C GLU A 763 -36.02 -9.75 -17.74
N GLU A 764 -35.70 -8.46 -17.89
CA GLU A 764 -36.46 -7.57 -18.77
C GLU A 764 -36.29 -7.91 -20.26
N MET A 765 -35.06 -8.26 -20.68
CA MET A 765 -34.76 -8.69 -22.05
C MET A 765 -35.50 -9.98 -22.41
N ILE A 766 -35.56 -10.94 -21.48
CA ILE A 766 -36.33 -12.19 -21.64
C ILE A 766 -37.82 -11.86 -21.72
N ALA A 767 -38.35 -11.05 -20.80
CA ALA A 767 -39.77 -10.70 -20.74
C ALA A 767 -40.26 -9.95 -21.99
N ARG A 768 -39.43 -9.04 -22.54
CA ARG A 768 -39.73 -8.28 -23.76
C ARG A 768 -39.27 -8.96 -25.04
N ASN A 769 -38.55 -10.08 -24.93
CA ASN A 769 -37.91 -10.82 -26.03
C ASN A 769 -37.07 -9.91 -26.96
N THR A 770 -36.25 -9.04 -26.38
CA THR A 770 -35.37 -8.10 -27.10
C THR A 770 -34.12 -7.80 -26.26
N TYR A 771 -32.99 -7.56 -26.92
CA TYR A 771 -31.80 -7.02 -26.23
C TYR A 771 -31.92 -5.51 -25.98
N ASP A 772 -32.82 -4.83 -26.69
CA ASP A 772 -32.94 -3.38 -26.64
C ASP A 772 -33.93 -2.94 -25.56
N VAL A 773 -33.44 -2.90 -24.33
CA VAL A 773 -34.15 -2.41 -23.14
C VAL A 773 -33.49 -1.15 -22.61
N ASP A 774 -34.19 -0.40 -21.76
CA ASP A 774 -33.65 0.83 -21.18
C ASP A 774 -32.46 0.53 -20.26
N ALA A 775 -31.43 1.37 -20.30
CA ALA A 775 -30.28 1.23 -19.42
C ALA A 775 -30.66 1.61 -17.98
N VAL A 776 -30.05 0.94 -16.99
CA VAL A 776 -30.25 1.30 -15.57
C VAL A 776 -29.46 2.57 -15.25
N SER A 777 -30.14 3.57 -14.69
CA SER A 777 -29.51 4.84 -14.26
C SER A 777 -28.36 4.56 -13.28
N GLY A 778 -27.22 5.23 -13.47
CA GLY A 778 -25.99 4.99 -12.70
C GLY A 778 -25.17 3.76 -13.14
N ALA A 779 -25.70 2.88 -14.00
CA ALA A 779 -25.03 1.67 -14.50
C ALA A 779 -24.95 1.63 -16.04
N SER A 780 -24.90 2.79 -16.69
CA SER A 780 -25.07 2.91 -18.15
C SER A 780 -24.02 2.14 -18.96
N VAL A 781 -22.76 2.12 -18.51
CA VAL A 781 -21.66 1.42 -19.19
C VAL A 781 -21.84 -0.10 -19.12
N SER A 782 -22.09 -0.63 -17.93
CA SER A 782 -22.35 -2.06 -17.72
C SER A 782 -23.64 -2.52 -18.41
N SER A 783 -24.68 -1.67 -18.43
CA SER A 783 -25.92 -1.92 -19.17
C SER A 783 -25.65 -2.03 -20.67
N ARG A 784 -24.85 -1.12 -21.24
CA ARG A 784 -24.46 -1.16 -22.66
C ARG A 784 -23.65 -2.41 -22.99
N ALA A 785 -22.71 -2.78 -22.13
CA ALA A 785 -21.90 -3.99 -22.28
C ALA A 785 -22.78 -5.25 -22.40
N LEU A 786 -23.75 -5.40 -21.50
CA LEU A 786 -24.68 -6.53 -21.51
C LEU A 786 -25.55 -6.52 -22.77
N LYS A 787 -26.12 -5.36 -23.13
CA LYS A 787 -26.92 -5.21 -24.35
C LYS A 787 -26.13 -5.61 -25.61
N ASP A 788 -24.89 -5.15 -25.73
CA ASP A 788 -24.03 -5.45 -26.86
C ASP A 788 -23.63 -6.93 -26.92
N ALA A 789 -23.34 -7.55 -25.76
CA ALA A 789 -23.05 -8.98 -25.71
C ALA A 789 -24.27 -9.81 -26.12
N VAL A 790 -25.47 -9.51 -25.60
CA VAL A 790 -26.71 -10.21 -25.99
C VAL A 790 -27.01 -9.99 -27.48
N LYS A 791 -26.78 -8.78 -28.01
CA LYS A 791 -26.93 -8.48 -29.44
C LYS A 791 -25.97 -9.31 -30.29
N ASP A 792 -24.71 -9.42 -29.88
CA ASP A 792 -23.70 -10.24 -30.55
C ASP A 792 -24.11 -11.73 -30.55
N ALA A 793 -24.60 -12.27 -29.43
CA ALA A 793 -25.13 -13.64 -29.36
C ALA A 793 -26.33 -13.84 -30.31
N LEU A 794 -27.28 -12.90 -30.31
CA LEU A 794 -28.47 -12.95 -31.16
C LEU A 794 -28.11 -12.91 -32.65
N SER A 795 -27.06 -12.16 -33.03
CA SER A 795 -26.61 -12.08 -34.42
C SER A 795 -26.09 -13.42 -34.98
N GLN A 796 -25.74 -14.35 -34.10
CA GLN A 796 -25.27 -15.69 -34.45
C GLN A 796 -26.40 -16.72 -34.56
N VAL A 797 -27.62 -16.37 -34.11
CA VAL A 797 -28.78 -17.24 -34.25
C VAL A 797 -29.10 -17.39 -35.74
N PRO A 798 -29.14 -18.63 -36.29
CA PRO A 798 -29.38 -18.86 -37.70
C PRO A 798 -30.68 -18.19 -38.17
N ALA A 799 -30.58 -17.37 -39.22
CA ALA A 799 -31.75 -16.82 -39.86
C ALA A 799 -32.62 -17.96 -40.42
N ARG A 800 -33.93 -17.94 -40.13
CA ARG A 800 -34.86 -18.95 -40.63
C ARG A 800 -34.79 -19.03 -42.16
N GLN A 801 -34.59 -20.23 -42.69
CA GLN A 801 -35.15 -20.56 -43.99
C GLN A 801 -36.68 -20.58 -43.79
N GLN A 802 -37.37 -19.63 -44.45
CA GLN A 802 -38.83 -19.62 -44.50
C GLN A 802 -39.38 -20.88 -45.14
#